data_AF-A0A535M997-F1
#
_entry.id   AF-A0A535M997-F1
#
_cell.length_a   1.000
_cell.length_b   1.000
_cell.length_c   1.000
_cell.angle_alpha   90.00
_cell.angle_beta   90.00
_cell.angle_gamma   90.00
#
_symmetry.space_group_name_H-M   'P 1'
#
loop_
_entity.id
_entity.type
_entity.pdbx_description
1 polymer ?
#
loop_
_entity_poly.entity_id
_entity_poly.type
_entity_poly.pdbx_seq_one_letter_code
_entity_poly.pdbx_strand_id
1 'polypeptide(L)'
;MPTLSKVLRELAQTCAPDLSAREAVRQLQTTGADLLLVEQNGTVLGVFGHREAVAVYADGSAPVRQYMRHPVPGRNAADSMEAGAEVMVREDTPVVILTEEEGPLFSKTSRSVGMVTAFEILEEIGHTTTDTAANKIFFGRKDLGLNIPVSPCQRACPIHQDIATYVDYVSQGRYLDSWLVIHETNPFPSILGRLCNHPCETDCKRGWVQGPENAVSIKSLKRFATDYAWARKVKIEYQRAPENGKRVAIVGSGPAGLTAAQDLRLMGYTVDLYEREAKLGGLLSASVPHFRFEMDQLLWEIQMIIDTGVNVHLNVNVGKDLPLQKLLDDYDSAFLSVGMMKGRILPVPGSDLPEVISAMEFLRVRSYDIVPDDFPKGDDVVVIGGGAVATDAAQTSIKTGAKNVWMCSIEPQDRLPAFGNELVEAREIGLKLHTGVIVNAIKADAQGHVNGVEFIRVDAGKLEFDPESGKLLINTVQKVPGTEHVIPCKYAIFASGQIMDFEDQLTPLSPRKLIAADTSGKTTVPKLFAGGDCVQGPSFIVDAVAWGHRVARSINETLGAAVPRDAKPLTIIETTDDHREADYYGREEPPILPAAKRMDMTPVELPWNDEQAITAALRCFQCDTVHHVDESVCILCGACDDVCPEKALDVIVEGEERDTSSGGFVKICETVLGEEFGGKRGRIMVNYDRCTNCRICEDHCPVNCITFQRVRMPDDTMRMIPLTAVSAPPPQVGAARG
;
A
#
# COMPACT_ATOMS: atom_id res chain seq x y z
N MET A 1 -18.61 -21.82 49.22
CA MET A 1 -17.36 -22.46 49.69
C MET A 1 -17.68 -23.73 50.45
N PRO A 2 -17.26 -24.90 49.93
CA PRO A 2 -16.28 -25.75 50.63
C PRO A 2 -14.94 -25.83 49.88
N THR A 3 -13.93 -26.28 50.61
CA THR A 3 -12.48 -26.13 50.39
C THR A 3 -11.89 -27.01 49.28
N LEU A 4 -11.18 -26.36 48.36
CA LEU A 4 -10.46 -26.90 47.19
C LEU A 4 -9.12 -27.60 47.54
N SER A 5 -8.98 -28.09 48.77
CA SER A 5 -7.73 -28.70 49.26
C SER A 5 -7.73 -30.23 49.22
N LYS A 6 -8.70 -30.87 48.56
CA LYS A 6 -8.82 -32.35 48.54
C LYS A 6 -8.50 -33.05 47.21
N VAL A 7 -8.15 -32.34 46.15
CA VAL A 7 -7.94 -32.98 44.83
C VAL A 7 -6.75 -32.42 44.05
N LEU A 8 -5.74 -31.85 44.73
CA LEU A 8 -4.46 -31.59 44.08
C LEU A 8 -3.47 -32.70 44.44
N ARG A 9 -3.01 -33.43 43.41
CA ARG A 9 -1.71 -34.11 43.42
C ARG A 9 -0.94 -33.69 42.18
N GLU A 10 0.34 -33.37 42.40
CA GLU A 10 1.31 -33.13 41.35
C GLU A 10 1.42 -34.33 40.42
N LEU A 11 1.47 -34.07 39.11
CA LEU A 11 1.95 -35.04 38.13
C LEU A 11 3.32 -34.58 37.62
N ALA A 12 4.31 -35.45 37.84
CA ALA A 12 5.68 -35.30 37.40
C ALA A 12 5.88 -35.81 35.96
N GLN A 13 6.67 -35.03 35.20
CA GLN A 13 7.53 -35.37 34.06
C GLN A 13 6.98 -36.17 32.85
N THR A 14 7.03 -35.49 31.69
CA THR A 14 7.27 -35.94 30.31
C THR A 14 6.77 -37.33 29.86
N CYS A 15 5.86 -37.37 28.90
CA CYS A 15 5.49 -38.59 28.16
C CYS A 15 6.61 -39.04 27.19
N ALA A 16 6.88 -40.34 27.14
CA ALA A 16 7.89 -40.95 26.27
C ALA A 16 7.42 -41.01 24.79
N PRO A 17 8.35 -40.97 23.81
CA PRO A 17 8.06 -40.78 22.38
C PRO A 17 7.35 -41.94 21.64
N ASP A 18 7.04 -43.05 22.31
CA ASP A 18 6.61 -44.30 21.65
C ASP A 18 5.14 -44.67 21.94
N LEU A 19 4.35 -43.76 22.54
CA LEU A 19 2.97 -44.05 22.91
C LEU A 19 2.01 -43.92 21.71
N SER A 20 1.12 -44.91 21.52
CA SER A 20 0.03 -44.78 20.56
C SER A 20 -1.02 -43.76 21.06
N ALA A 21 -1.67 -43.04 20.14
CA ALA A 21 -2.68 -42.03 20.47
C ALA A 21 -3.80 -42.57 21.40
N ARG A 22 -4.13 -43.86 21.26
CA ARG A 22 -5.17 -44.52 22.06
C ARG A 22 -4.72 -44.81 23.50
N GLU A 23 -3.44 -45.11 23.72
CA GLU A 23 -2.87 -45.24 25.07
C GLU A 23 -2.68 -43.87 25.74
N ALA A 24 -2.29 -42.84 24.98
CA ALA A 24 -2.11 -41.49 25.49
C ALA A 24 -3.45 -40.90 25.99
N VAL A 25 -4.52 -41.09 25.21
CA VAL A 25 -5.89 -40.69 25.60
C VAL A 25 -6.38 -41.43 26.85
N ARG A 26 -6.14 -42.75 26.96
CA ARG A 26 -6.53 -43.51 28.16
C ARG A 26 -5.79 -43.05 29.42
N GLN A 27 -4.49 -42.78 29.31
CA GLN A 27 -3.70 -42.29 30.45
C GLN A 27 -4.15 -40.87 30.86
N LEU A 28 -4.44 -39.99 29.91
CA LEU A 28 -4.94 -38.64 30.19
C LEU A 28 -6.38 -38.64 30.75
N GLN A 29 -7.23 -39.59 30.37
CA GLN A 29 -8.55 -39.77 30.99
C GLN A 29 -8.45 -40.24 32.45
N THR A 30 -7.42 -41.03 32.80
CA THR A 30 -7.21 -41.47 34.20
C THR A 30 -6.70 -40.37 35.13
N THR A 31 -6.27 -39.22 34.59
CA THR A 31 -5.84 -38.06 35.38
C THR A 31 -6.97 -37.03 35.63
N GLY A 32 -8.15 -37.25 35.04
CA GLY A 32 -9.31 -36.37 35.20
C GLY A 32 -9.25 -35.07 34.38
N ALA A 33 -8.45 -35.01 33.32
CA ALA A 33 -8.42 -33.87 32.40
C ALA A 33 -9.59 -33.93 31.42
N ASP A 34 -10.34 -32.82 31.29
CA ASP A 34 -11.38 -32.68 30.28
C ASP A 34 -10.74 -32.47 28.90
N LEU A 35 -10.85 -33.49 28.05
CA LEU A 35 -10.30 -33.53 26.69
C LEU A 35 -11.41 -33.89 25.71
N LEU A 36 -11.44 -33.20 24.57
CA LEU A 36 -12.33 -33.52 23.46
C LEU A 36 -11.59 -34.34 22.41
N LEU A 37 -12.17 -35.50 22.09
CA LEU A 37 -11.69 -36.38 21.04
C LEU A 37 -12.45 -36.06 19.74
N VAL A 38 -11.72 -35.76 18.66
CA VAL A 38 -12.33 -35.51 17.35
C VAL A 38 -12.15 -36.75 16.50
N GLU A 39 -13.26 -37.36 16.09
CA GLU A 39 -13.29 -38.59 15.31
C GLU A 39 -14.21 -38.44 14.10
N GLN A 40 -13.80 -39.00 12.97
CA GLN A 40 -14.64 -39.08 11.77
C GLN A 40 -14.58 -40.51 11.22
N ASN A 41 -15.75 -41.11 11.02
CA ASN A 41 -15.92 -42.46 10.45
C ASN A 41 -15.08 -43.57 11.13
N GLY A 42 -14.83 -43.47 12.44
CA GLY A 42 -14.06 -44.47 13.19
C GLY A 42 -12.55 -44.22 13.25
N THR A 43 -12.07 -43.11 12.69
CA THR A 43 -10.66 -42.70 12.70
C THR A 43 -10.49 -41.42 13.53
N VAL A 44 -9.61 -41.48 14.52
CA VAL A 44 -9.34 -40.36 15.43
C VAL A 44 -8.47 -39.34 14.71
N LEU A 45 -9.00 -38.12 14.54
CA LEU A 45 -8.34 -37.02 13.84
C LEU A 45 -7.55 -36.11 14.78
N GLY A 46 -7.85 -36.10 16.09
CA GLY A 46 -7.08 -35.32 17.05
C GLY A 46 -7.69 -35.29 18.46
N VAL A 47 -6.99 -34.62 19.37
CA VAL A 47 -7.40 -34.43 20.76
C VAL A 47 -7.17 -32.97 21.14
N PHE A 48 -8.16 -32.33 21.78
CA PHE A 48 -8.10 -30.94 22.22
C PHE A 48 -8.20 -30.83 23.74
N GLY A 49 -7.34 -29.99 24.33
CA GLY A 49 -7.32 -29.67 25.76
C GLY A 49 -7.01 -28.20 26.03
N HIS A 50 -7.39 -27.75 27.23
CA HIS A 50 -7.57 -26.36 27.70
C HIS A 50 -6.53 -25.29 27.29
N ARG A 51 -5.32 -25.62 26.78
CA ARG A 51 -4.29 -24.61 26.40
C ARG A 51 -3.43 -24.91 25.17
N GLU A 52 -3.63 -26.00 24.44
CA GLU A 52 -2.83 -26.32 23.24
C GLU A 52 -3.68 -27.01 22.17
N ALA A 53 -3.52 -26.60 20.91
CA ALA A 53 -4.05 -27.29 19.74
C ALA A 53 -2.93 -28.09 19.07
N VAL A 54 -3.11 -29.41 18.94
CA VAL A 54 -2.19 -30.33 18.28
C VAL A 54 -2.92 -31.00 17.12
N ALA A 55 -2.49 -30.71 15.89
CA ALA A 55 -3.01 -31.38 14.70
C ALA A 55 -2.19 -32.65 14.38
N VAL A 56 -2.88 -33.74 14.08
CA VAL A 56 -2.28 -34.99 13.57
C VAL A 56 -2.99 -35.33 12.26
N TYR A 57 -2.23 -35.63 11.20
CA TYR A 57 -2.81 -36.06 9.93
C TYR A 57 -3.40 -37.48 10.08
N ALA A 58 -4.45 -37.77 9.31
CA ALA A 58 -5.27 -38.98 9.43
C ALA A 58 -4.51 -40.32 9.27
N ASP A 59 -3.30 -40.31 8.72
CA ASP A 59 -2.45 -41.50 8.52
C ASP A 59 -1.24 -41.59 9.47
N GLY A 60 -1.01 -40.57 10.31
CA GLY A 60 0.06 -40.53 11.30
C GLY A 60 1.48 -40.34 10.75
N SER A 61 1.68 -39.90 9.50
CA SER A 61 3.01 -39.91 8.87
C SER A 61 3.89 -38.66 9.10
N ALA A 62 3.41 -37.62 9.81
CA ALA A 62 4.15 -36.36 9.99
C ALA A 62 4.19 -35.88 11.46
N PRO A 63 5.24 -35.15 11.88
CA PRO A 63 5.39 -34.67 13.25
C PRO A 63 4.43 -33.52 13.58
N VAL A 64 3.94 -33.53 14.82
CA VAL A 64 3.01 -32.57 15.44
C VAL A 64 3.51 -31.13 15.32
N ARG A 65 2.63 -30.19 14.92
CA ARG A 65 2.85 -28.74 15.00
C ARG A 65 1.80 -28.06 15.88
N GLN A 66 2.26 -27.12 16.71
CA GLN A 66 1.48 -26.38 17.71
C GLN A 66 0.93 -25.08 17.10
N TYR A 67 -0.36 -24.81 17.27
CA TYR A 67 -0.99 -23.58 16.76
C TYR A 67 -1.73 -22.81 17.87
N MET A 68 -1.50 -21.49 17.88
CA MET A 68 -2.16 -20.40 18.61
C MET A 68 -2.00 -20.28 20.15
N ARG A 69 -1.72 -19.04 20.58
CA ARG A 69 -1.89 -18.50 21.94
C ARG A 69 -2.68 -17.18 21.81
N HIS A 70 -3.96 -17.18 22.19
CA HIS A 70 -4.74 -16.08 22.82
C HIS A 70 -6.23 -16.07 22.43
N PRO A 71 -7.16 -15.82 23.39
CA PRO A 71 -8.59 -15.61 23.13
C PRO A 71 -8.92 -14.14 22.81
N VAL A 72 -10.01 -13.94 22.05
CA VAL A 72 -10.55 -12.63 21.61
C VAL A 72 -11.23 -11.89 22.78
N PRO A 73 -11.02 -10.57 22.97
CA PRO A 73 -11.73 -9.79 23.99
C PRO A 73 -13.15 -9.40 23.57
N GLY A 74 -14.19 -9.71 24.36
CA GLY A 74 -15.29 -8.75 24.56
C GLY A 74 -16.76 -9.02 24.19
N ARG A 75 -17.37 -10.24 24.12
CA ARG A 75 -18.84 -10.43 24.37
C ARG A 75 -19.41 -11.87 24.45
N ASN A 76 -20.66 -11.94 24.94
CA ASN A 76 -21.49 -13.09 25.36
C ASN A 76 -22.16 -13.85 24.19
N ALA A 77 -22.20 -15.18 24.27
CA ALA A 77 -22.46 -16.12 23.16
C ALA A 77 -23.94 -16.47 22.88
N ALA A 78 -24.91 -15.75 23.44
CA ALA A 78 -26.32 -16.17 23.42
C ALA A 78 -27.12 -15.83 22.13
N ASP A 79 -26.66 -14.90 21.29
CA ASP A 79 -27.53 -14.29 20.25
C ASP A 79 -27.39 -14.88 18.82
N SER A 80 -26.53 -15.88 18.58
CA SER A 80 -26.19 -16.30 17.20
C SER A 80 -26.58 -17.73 16.80
N MET A 81 -27.42 -18.44 17.59
CA MET A 81 -27.68 -19.88 17.35
C MET A 81 -28.65 -20.23 16.21
N GLU A 82 -29.53 -19.33 15.76
CA GLU A 82 -30.59 -19.70 14.81
C GLU A 82 -30.26 -19.43 13.33
N ALA A 83 -29.19 -18.71 13.01
CA ALA A 83 -28.82 -18.40 11.61
C ALA A 83 -27.79 -19.38 10.99
N GLY A 84 -27.01 -20.11 11.80
CA GLY A 84 -25.91 -20.96 11.33
C GLY A 84 -26.31 -22.34 10.78
N ALA A 85 -27.57 -22.75 10.94
CA ALA A 85 -27.99 -24.12 10.63
C ALA A 85 -28.18 -24.42 9.13
N GLU A 86 -28.33 -23.41 8.26
CA GLU A 86 -28.67 -23.64 6.84
C GLU A 86 -27.49 -23.65 5.85
N VAL A 87 -26.24 -23.38 6.29
CA VAL A 87 -25.10 -23.21 5.36
C VAL A 87 -23.99 -24.28 5.53
N MET A 88 -24.15 -25.27 6.40
CA MET A 88 -23.18 -26.35 6.65
C MET A 88 -23.09 -27.42 5.53
N VAL A 89 -22.66 -27.05 4.31
CA VAL A 89 -22.28 -28.04 3.29
C VAL A 89 -21.04 -27.59 2.50
N ARG A 90 -19.88 -27.52 3.16
CA ARG A 90 -18.56 -27.62 2.50
C ARG A 90 -17.56 -28.35 3.40
N GLU A 91 -16.79 -29.27 2.81
CA GLU A 91 -16.08 -30.37 3.49
C GLU A 91 -14.80 -29.97 4.25
N ASP A 92 -14.31 -28.72 4.20
CA ASP A 92 -12.98 -28.36 4.70
C ASP A 92 -12.90 -27.05 5.53
N THR A 93 -13.87 -26.74 6.40
CA THR A 93 -13.83 -25.51 7.22
C THR A 93 -13.61 -25.80 8.72
N PRO A 94 -12.58 -25.22 9.38
CA PRO A 94 -12.36 -25.43 10.81
C PRO A 94 -13.43 -24.75 11.68
N VAL A 95 -13.76 -25.39 12.81
CA VAL A 95 -14.76 -24.94 13.80
C VAL A 95 -14.06 -24.47 15.08
N VAL A 96 -14.55 -23.38 15.66
CA VAL A 96 -14.02 -22.75 16.89
C VAL A 96 -15.00 -22.96 18.05
N ILE A 97 -14.50 -23.31 19.23
CA ILE A 97 -15.32 -23.50 20.43
C ILE A 97 -15.23 -22.23 21.30
N LEU A 98 -16.38 -21.69 21.67
CA LEU A 98 -16.51 -20.52 22.55
C LEU A 98 -16.56 -20.98 24.01
N THR A 99 -15.83 -20.25 24.86
CA THR A 99 -15.81 -20.46 26.31
C THR A 99 -16.16 -19.18 27.06
N GLU A 100 -16.96 -19.26 28.12
CA GLU A 100 -17.18 -18.18 29.08
C GLU A 100 -16.27 -18.36 30.31
N GLU A 101 -15.76 -17.25 30.85
CA GLU A 101 -15.01 -17.26 32.10
C GLU A 101 -15.94 -17.12 33.31
N GLU A 102 -15.75 -17.98 34.32
CA GLU A 102 -16.30 -17.81 35.66
C GLU A 102 -15.17 -17.80 36.71
N GLY A 103 -15.30 -16.89 37.68
CA GLY A 103 -14.44 -16.80 38.87
C GLY A 103 -13.83 -15.41 39.12
N PRO A 104 -13.36 -15.11 40.34
CA PRO A 104 -12.72 -13.83 40.66
C PRO A 104 -11.37 -13.65 39.95
N LEU A 105 -10.91 -12.40 39.84
CA LEU A 105 -9.79 -11.89 39.03
C LEU A 105 -8.49 -12.72 38.99
N PHE A 106 -8.25 -13.60 39.98
CA PHE A 106 -7.05 -14.42 40.13
C PHE A 106 -7.29 -15.95 40.02
N SER A 107 -8.53 -16.39 39.80
CA SER A 107 -8.87 -17.78 39.47
C SER A 107 -9.98 -17.80 38.41
N LYS A 108 -9.59 -17.71 37.14
CA LYS A 108 -10.51 -17.83 36.01
C LYS A 108 -10.60 -19.31 35.62
N THR A 109 -11.80 -19.88 35.71
CA THR A 109 -12.14 -21.16 35.08
C THR A 109 -13.00 -20.90 33.86
N SER A 110 -12.67 -21.51 32.73
CA SER A 110 -13.41 -21.34 31.48
C SER A 110 -14.36 -22.53 31.25
N ARG A 111 -15.63 -22.26 31.01
CA ARG A 111 -16.66 -23.24 30.66
C ARG A 111 -16.96 -23.10 29.16
N SER A 112 -16.95 -24.18 28.40
CA SER A 112 -17.40 -24.17 27.00
C SER A 112 -18.90 -23.91 26.92
N VAL A 113 -19.30 -22.95 26.08
CA VAL A 113 -20.70 -22.51 25.95
C VAL A 113 -21.27 -22.69 24.54
N GLY A 114 -20.44 -22.95 23.53
CA GLY A 114 -20.94 -23.24 22.17
C GLY A 114 -19.82 -23.50 21.15
N MET A 115 -20.20 -23.83 19.93
CA MET A 115 -19.30 -24.01 18.77
C MET A 115 -19.80 -23.13 17.63
N VAL A 116 -18.89 -22.43 16.94
CA VAL A 116 -19.18 -21.57 15.78
C VAL A 116 -18.13 -21.81 14.69
N THR A 117 -18.48 -21.62 13.42
CA THR A 117 -17.51 -21.79 12.32
C THR A 117 -16.51 -20.63 12.26
N ALA A 118 -15.31 -20.86 11.70
CA ALA A 118 -14.32 -19.79 11.52
C ALA A 118 -14.85 -18.63 10.63
N PHE A 119 -15.78 -18.92 9.73
CA PHE A 119 -16.45 -17.90 8.91
C PHE A 119 -17.46 -17.08 9.72
N GLU A 120 -18.28 -17.70 10.59
CA GLU A 120 -19.19 -16.97 11.47
C GLU A 120 -18.44 -16.10 12.50
N ILE A 121 -17.24 -16.49 12.94
CA ILE A 121 -16.40 -15.61 13.78
C ILE A 121 -15.92 -14.40 12.98
N LEU A 122 -15.49 -14.58 11.73
CA LEU A 122 -15.01 -13.48 10.89
C LEU A 122 -16.17 -12.56 10.45
N GLU A 123 -17.34 -13.12 10.16
CA GLU A 123 -18.56 -12.41 9.83
C GLU A 123 -19.12 -11.67 11.06
N GLU A 124 -19.11 -12.29 12.25
CA GLU A 124 -19.55 -11.68 13.50
C GLU A 124 -18.54 -10.69 14.08
N ILE A 125 -17.22 -10.83 13.86
CA ILE A 125 -16.24 -9.75 14.11
C ILE A 125 -16.57 -8.53 13.24
N GLY A 126 -17.02 -8.77 12.00
CA GLY A 126 -17.54 -7.76 11.08
C GLY A 126 -18.89 -7.15 11.49
N HIS A 127 -19.73 -7.87 12.25
CA HIS A 127 -21.04 -7.39 12.72
C HIS A 127 -21.04 -6.84 14.15
N THR A 128 -20.16 -7.30 15.04
CA THR A 128 -20.02 -6.87 16.44
C THR A 128 -19.02 -5.73 16.64
N THR A 129 -18.29 -5.36 15.60
CA THR A 129 -17.86 -3.96 15.42
C THR A 129 -19.09 -3.12 15.07
N THR A 130 -20.03 -3.01 16.02
CA THR A 130 -20.92 -1.86 16.05
C THR A 130 -20.04 -0.66 16.34
N ASP A 131 -19.59 -0.02 15.27
CA ASP A 131 -19.21 1.36 15.33
C ASP A 131 -20.46 2.15 15.75
N THR A 132 -20.57 2.43 17.05
CA THR A 132 -21.47 3.48 17.53
C THR A 132 -20.89 4.88 17.30
N ALA A 133 -19.97 5.10 16.34
CA ALA A 133 -19.68 6.44 15.84
C ALA A 133 -20.81 7.01 14.96
N ALA A 134 -22.06 6.82 15.37
CA ALA A 134 -23.05 7.87 15.19
C ALA A 134 -22.75 8.97 16.21
N ASN A 135 -22.03 10.00 15.75
CA ASN A 135 -21.82 11.29 16.41
C ASN A 135 -20.97 11.27 17.68
N LYS A 136 -19.72 11.73 17.54
CA LYS A 136 -19.10 12.74 18.41
C LYS A 136 -17.89 13.34 17.70
N ILE A 137 -18.15 14.41 16.95
CA ILE A 137 -17.13 15.36 16.50
C ILE A 137 -16.67 16.15 17.73
N PHE A 138 -15.39 16.07 18.08
CA PHE A 138 -14.73 17.09 18.88
C PHE A 138 -13.49 17.61 18.15
N PHE A 139 -13.31 18.93 18.22
CA PHE A 139 -12.42 19.74 17.42
C PHE A 139 -10.93 19.59 17.80
N GLY A 140 -10.05 19.48 16.80
CA GLY A 140 -8.92 20.41 16.63
C GLY A 140 -7.47 19.93 16.84
N ARG A 141 -6.60 20.17 15.82
CA ARG A 141 -5.17 20.48 16.06
C ARG A 141 -5.04 21.76 16.89
N LYS A 142 -4.25 21.65 17.97
CA LYS A 142 -4.24 22.52 19.16
C LYS A 142 -5.62 22.65 19.79
N ASP A 143 -6.07 21.62 20.47
CA ASP A 143 -6.88 21.68 21.69
C ASP A 143 -6.48 20.40 22.50
N LEU A 144 -6.16 20.51 23.80
CA LEU A 144 -5.64 19.46 24.75
C LEU A 144 -4.13 19.32 24.98
N GLY A 145 -3.24 20.01 24.25
CA GLY A 145 -1.80 20.02 24.60
C GLY A 145 -0.97 18.78 24.20
N LEU A 146 -1.50 17.91 23.34
CA LEU A 146 -0.78 16.73 22.81
C LEU A 146 0.07 17.10 21.57
N ASN A 147 1.40 16.93 21.64
CA ASN A 147 2.30 16.99 20.48
C ASN A 147 2.30 15.63 19.76
N ILE A 148 1.35 15.39 18.86
CA ILE A 148 1.16 14.07 18.23
C ILE A 148 1.94 14.00 16.91
N PRO A 149 2.92 13.08 16.76
CA PRO A 149 3.65 12.90 15.51
C PRO A 149 2.78 12.20 14.46
N VAL A 150 2.75 12.74 13.23
CA VAL A 150 2.22 12.01 12.06
C VAL A 150 3.09 10.78 11.82
N SER A 151 2.47 9.62 11.61
CA SER A 151 3.18 8.37 11.36
C SER A 151 4.19 8.55 10.20
N PRO A 152 5.42 8.03 10.31
CA PRO A 152 6.45 8.22 9.28
C PRO A 152 6.00 7.77 7.87
N CYS A 153 5.32 6.63 7.80
CA CYS A 153 4.78 6.11 6.55
C CYS A 153 3.75 7.05 5.89
N GLN A 154 2.84 7.65 6.67
CA GLN A 154 1.86 8.62 6.16
C GLN A 154 2.53 9.93 5.71
N ARG A 155 3.53 10.38 6.45
CA ARG A 155 4.31 11.59 6.10
C ARG A 155 5.09 11.41 4.80
N ALA A 156 5.69 10.24 4.60
CA ALA A 156 6.45 9.92 3.41
C ALA A 156 5.57 9.65 2.18
N CYS A 157 4.29 9.30 2.36
CA CYS A 157 3.35 9.11 1.28
C CYS A 157 2.97 10.47 0.65
N PRO A 158 3.17 10.69 -0.67
CA PRO A 158 2.84 11.97 -1.31
C PRO A 158 1.36 12.38 -1.24
N ILE A 159 0.47 11.41 -1.01
CA ILE A 159 -0.99 11.59 -0.86
C ILE A 159 -1.47 11.32 0.57
N HIS A 160 -0.54 11.28 1.53
CA HIS A 160 -0.81 11.22 2.97
C HIS A 160 -1.85 10.17 3.41
N GLN A 161 -1.84 8.97 2.79
CA GLN A 161 -2.76 7.89 3.14
C GLN A 161 -2.67 7.54 4.63
N ASP A 162 -3.82 7.22 5.22
CA ASP A 162 -3.92 6.75 6.60
C ASP A 162 -3.49 5.27 6.71
N ILE A 163 -2.18 5.06 6.59
CA ILE A 163 -1.58 3.74 6.44
C ILE A 163 -1.76 2.87 7.68
N ALA A 164 -1.55 3.45 8.85
CA ALA A 164 -1.64 2.68 10.08
C ALA A 164 -3.07 2.15 10.31
N THR A 165 -4.09 2.95 9.97
CA THR A 165 -5.50 2.56 10.04
C THR A 165 -5.85 1.46 9.06
N TYR A 166 -5.54 1.61 7.75
CA TYR A 166 -5.93 0.55 6.82
C TYR A 166 -5.14 -0.75 7.05
N VAL A 167 -3.89 -0.66 7.54
CA VAL A 167 -3.12 -1.85 7.95
C VAL A 167 -3.76 -2.50 9.18
N ASP A 168 -4.23 -1.71 10.13
CA ASP A 168 -4.95 -2.22 11.30
C ASP A 168 -6.25 -2.95 10.93
N TYR A 169 -7.03 -2.37 10.02
CA TYR A 169 -8.23 -3.03 9.53
C TYR A 169 -7.91 -4.36 8.84
N VAL A 170 -6.77 -4.49 8.14
CA VAL A 170 -6.34 -5.80 7.62
C VAL A 170 -6.03 -6.78 8.76
N SER A 171 -5.33 -6.39 9.83
CA SER A 171 -5.06 -7.31 10.96
C SER A 171 -6.33 -7.77 11.68
N GLN A 172 -7.43 -7.01 11.58
CA GLN A 172 -8.73 -7.34 12.17
C GLN A 172 -9.66 -8.11 11.22
N GLY A 173 -9.24 -8.43 9.99
CA GLY A 173 -10.13 -9.05 9.00
C GLY A 173 -11.09 -8.08 8.29
N ARG A 174 -11.02 -6.78 8.59
CA ARG A 174 -11.89 -5.71 8.08
C ARG A 174 -11.41 -5.17 6.73
N TYR A 175 -11.36 -6.05 5.73
CA TYR A 175 -10.68 -5.73 4.46
C TYR A 175 -11.41 -4.68 3.61
N LEU A 176 -12.75 -4.65 3.65
CA LEU A 176 -13.51 -3.60 2.96
C LEU A 176 -13.31 -2.23 3.63
N ASP A 177 -13.29 -2.18 4.95
CA ASP A 177 -13.01 -0.93 5.68
C ASP A 177 -11.59 -0.44 5.38
N SER A 178 -10.63 -1.36 5.33
CA SER A 178 -9.25 -1.06 4.90
C SER A 178 -9.23 -0.41 3.51
N TRP A 179 -9.93 -1.02 2.55
CA TRP A 179 -10.05 -0.51 1.19
C TRP A 179 -10.73 0.86 1.12
N LEU A 180 -11.76 1.10 1.92
CA LEU A 180 -12.44 2.39 2.02
C LEU A 180 -11.51 3.49 2.57
N VAL A 181 -10.75 3.20 3.62
CA VAL A 181 -9.74 4.14 4.17
C VAL A 181 -8.67 4.45 3.13
N ILE A 182 -8.23 3.47 2.35
CA ILE A 182 -7.28 3.71 1.26
C ILE A 182 -7.89 4.70 0.24
N HIS A 183 -9.16 4.53 -0.11
CA HIS A 183 -9.86 5.38 -1.08
C HIS A 183 -10.10 6.84 -0.63
N GLU A 184 -9.90 7.17 0.66
CA GLU A 184 -10.01 8.54 1.15
C GLU A 184 -9.08 9.51 0.40
N THR A 185 -7.86 9.06 0.08
CA THR A 185 -6.86 9.87 -0.66
C THR A 185 -6.28 9.16 -1.88
N ASN A 186 -6.77 7.97 -2.22
CA ASN A 186 -6.24 7.18 -3.33
C ASN A 186 -7.34 6.73 -4.30
N PRO A 187 -7.46 7.37 -5.47
CA PRO A 187 -8.39 6.91 -6.51
C PRO A 187 -7.95 5.61 -7.21
N PHE A 188 -6.69 5.19 -7.08
CA PHE A 188 -6.12 4.05 -7.81
C PHE A 188 -5.42 3.01 -6.89
N PRO A 189 -6.11 2.46 -5.87
CA PRO A 189 -5.48 1.55 -4.91
C PRO A 189 -4.97 0.23 -5.47
N SER A 190 -5.60 -0.32 -6.50
CA SER A 190 -5.18 -1.53 -7.20
C SER A 190 -3.87 -1.31 -7.93
N ILE A 191 -3.76 -0.19 -8.63
CA ILE A 191 -2.55 0.20 -9.36
C ILE A 191 -1.42 0.54 -8.39
N LEU A 192 -1.68 1.36 -7.38
CA LEU A 192 -0.68 1.70 -6.38
C LEU A 192 -0.36 0.54 -5.42
N GLY A 193 -1.21 -0.48 -5.34
CA GLY A 193 -0.88 -1.76 -4.70
C GLY A 193 0.10 -2.62 -5.51
N ARG A 194 0.31 -2.31 -6.80
CA ARG A 194 1.16 -3.11 -7.70
C ARG A 194 2.41 -2.37 -8.18
N LEU A 195 2.28 -1.07 -8.44
CA LEU A 195 3.28 -0.25 -9.14
C LEU A 195 3.82 0.92 -8.30
N CYS A 196 3.41 1.06 -7.04
CA CYS A 196 3.93 2.12 -6.18
C CYS A 196 5.40 1.87 -5.83
N ASN A 197 6.19 2.95 -5.84
CA ASN A 197 7.56 3.01 -5.32
C ASN A 197 7.64 3.01 -3.78
N HIS A 198 6.49 2.91 -3.10
CA HIS A 198 6.35 2.65 -1.67
C HIS A 198 7.30 3.45 -0.75
N PRO A 199 7.38 4.80 -0.88
CA PRO A 199 8.21 5.63 0.02
C PRO A 199 7.80 5.48 1.49
N CYS A 200 6.54 5.09 1.73
CA CYS A 200 6.02 4.75 3.04
C CYS A 200 6.70 3.55 3.70
N GLU A 201 7.24 2.60 2.94
CA GLU A 201 8.01 1.47 3.48
C GLU A 201 9.46 1.87 3.73
N THR A 202 10.03 2.74 2.89
CA THR A 202 11.38 3.30 3.08
C THR A 202 11.49 4.07 4.39
N ASP A 203 10.46 4.86 4.71
CA ASP A 203 10.39 5.64 5.96
C ASP A 203 9.69 4.90 7.11
N CYS A 204 9.46 3.58 6.97
CA CYS A 204 8.78 2.82 8.01
C CYS A 204 9.65 2.77 9.29
N LYS A 205 9.08 3.15 10.44
CA LYS A 205 9.78 3.10 11.74
C LYS A 205 10.38 1.74 12.05
N ARG A 206 9.68 0.65 11.67
CA ARG A 206 10.22 -0.70 11.85
C ARG A 206 11.50 -0.92 11.04
N GLY A 207 11.58 -0.34 9.86
CA GLY A 207 12.79 -0.29 9.05
C GLY A 207 13.95 0.44 9.74
N TRP A 208 13.67 1.50 10.50
CA TRP A 208 14.69 2.24 11.24
C TRP A 208 15.24 1.46 12.44
N VAL A 209 14.36 0.78 13.18
CA VAL A 209 14.71 0.05 14.42
C VAL A 209 15.34 -1.30 14.12
N GLN A 210 14.78 -2.04 13.15
CA GLN A 210 15.12 -3.45 12.92
C GLN A 210 15.80 -3.69 11.56
N GLY A 211 16.09 -2.65 10.78
CA GLY A 211 16.67 -2.76 9.44
C GLY A 211 15.61 -2.68 8.33
N PRO A 212 15.95 -2.13 7.14
CA PRO A 212 14.99 -1.83 6.07
C PRO A 212 14.20 -3.06 5.57
N GLU A 213 14.80 -4.25 5.64
CA GLU A 213 14.15 -5.54 5.35
C GLU A 213 13.02 -5.88 6.32
N ASN A 214 12.92 -5.20 7.46
CA ASN A 214 11.87 -5.39 8.46
C ASN A 214 10.72 -4.38 8.37
N ALA A 215 10.77 -3.44 7.41
CA ALA A 215 9.63 -2.58 7.11
C ALA A 215 8.35 -3.40 6.87
N VAL A 216 7.20 -2.79 7.17
CA VAL A 216 5.89 -3.39 6.89
C VAL A 216 5.67 -3.38 5.38
N SER A 217 5.15 -4.48 4.83
CA SER A 217 4.83 -4.64 3.40
C SER A 217 3.54 -3.90 3.03
N ILE A 218 3.55 -2.58 3.22
CA ILE A 218 2.41 -1.66 3.09
C ILE A 218 1.79 -1.73 1.68
N LYS A 219 2.62 -1.76 0.63
CA LYS A 219 2.18 -1.88 -0.77
C LYS A 219 1.34 -3.15 -0.96
N SER A 220 1.82 -4.28 -0.46
CA SER A 220 1.17 -5.58 -0.60
C SER A 220 -0.12 -5.70 0.21
N LEU A 221 -0.17 -5.09 1.41
CA LEU A 221 -1.40 -4.98 2.20
C LEU A 221 -2.49 -4.16 1.50
N LYS A 222 -2.11 -3.03 0.87
CA LYS A 222 -3.00 -2.23 0.04
C LYS A 222 -3.54 -3.02 -1.15
N ARG A 223 -2.66 -3.76 -1.83
CA ARG A 223 -3.08 -4.68 -2.90
C ARG A 223 -4.09 -5.70 -2.39
N PHE A 224 -3.80 -6.35 -1.27
CA PHE A 224 -4.67 -7.38 -0.69
C PHE A 224 -6.09 -6.85 -0.41
N ALA A 225 -6.20 -5.74 0.30
CA ALA A 225 -7.49 -5.11 0.59
C ALA A 225 -8.26 -4.75 -0.70
N THR A 226 -7.54 -4.27 -1.71
CA THR A 226 -8.13 -3.92 -3.01
C THR A 226 -8.56 -5.13 -3.82
N ASP A 227 -7.75 -6.19 -3.83
CA ASP A 227 -8.08 -7.44 -4.52
C ASP A 227 -9.31 -8.10 -3.89
N TYR A 228 -9.48 -7.99 -2.56
CA TYR A 228 -10.68 -8.43 -1.86
C TYR A 228 -11.95 -7.68 -2.31
N ALA A 229 -11.86 -6.36 -2.47
CA ALA A 229 -12.94 -5.53 -2.99
C ALA A 229 -13.21 -5.79 -4.48
N TRP A 230 -12.16 -5.94 -5.28
CA TRP A 230 -12.22 -6.24 -6.72
C TRP A 230 -12.90 -7.58 -7.01
N ALA A 231 -12.57 -8.61 -6.25
CA ALA A 231 -13.19 -9.94 -6.39
C ALA A 231 -14.72 -9.88 -6.21
N ARG A 232 -15.19 -8.93 -5.40
CA ARG A 232 -16.61 -8.67 -5.12
C ARG A 232 -17.22 -7.57 -5.99
N LYS A 233 -16.43 -6.94 -6.86
CA LYS A 233 -16.82 -5.79 -7.70
C LYS A 233 -17.48 -4.67 -6.89
N VAL A 234 -16.98 -4.44 -5.68
CA VAL A 234 -17.49 -3.36 -4.80
C VAL A 234 -17.35 -2.03 -5.53
N LYS A 235 -18.30 -1.11 -5.32
CA LYS A 235 -18.22 0.26 -5.82
C LYS A 235 -18.45 1.23 -4.68
N ILE A 236 -17.78 2.39 -4.74
CA ILE A 236 -18.07 3.50 -3.85
C ILE A 236 -19.07 4.43 -4.52
N GLU A 237 -20.23 4.60 -3.90
CA GLU A 237 -21.17 5.65 -4.28
C GLU A 237 -20.75 6.95 -3.59
N TYR A 238 -19.88 7.71 -4.26
CA TYR A 238 -19.43 8.99 -3.71
C TYR A 238 -20.59 9.97 -3.60
N GLN A 239 -20.85 10.43 -2.39
CA GLN A 239 -21.72 11.58 -2.16
C GLN A 239 -21.04 12.84 -2.72
N ARG A 240 -21.82 13.74 -3.31
CA ARG A 240 -21.30 14.98 -3.93
C ARG A 240 -21.87 16.19 -3.22
N ALA A 241 -21.07 17.25 -3.11
CA ALA A 241 -21.60 18.55 -2.73
C ALA A 241 -22.64 19.03 -3.77
N PRO A 242 -23.60 19.89 -3.37
CA PRO A 242 -24.51 20.53 -4.33
C PRO A 242 -23.75 21.23 -5.45
N GLU A 243 -24.30 21.21 -6.66
CA GLU A 243 -23.71 21.90 -7.81
C GLU A 243 -23.49 23.38 -7.49
N ASN A 244 -22.27 23.85 -7.66
CA ASN A 244 -21.87 25.23 -7.35
C ASN A 244 -22.00 26.19 -8.55
N GLY A 245 -22.43 25.67 -9.71
CA GLY A 245 -22.64 26.42 -10.95
C GLY A 245 -21.35 26.80 -11.70
N LYS A 246 -20.19 26.30 -11.27
CA LYS A 246 -18.88 26.56 -11.87
C LYS A 246 -18.41 25.38 -12.71
N ARG A 247 -17.69 25.68 -13.80
CA ARG A 247 -17.23 24.68 -14.78
C ARG A 247 -15.71 24.64 -14.87
N VAL A 248 -15.14 23.44 -14.86
CA VAL A 248 -13.69 23.21 -15.01
C VAL A 248 -13.42 22.25 -16.16
N ALA A 249 -12.48 22.61 -17.03
CA ALA A 249 -11.95 21.73 -18.07
C ALA A 249 -10.66 21.05 -17.58
N ILE A 250 -10.51 19.75 -17.80
CA ILE A 250 -9.30 18.98 -17.51
C ILE A 250 -8.79 18.37 -18.81
N VAL A 251 -7.50 18.50 -19.08
CA VAL A 251 -6.86 18.01 -20.31
C VAL A 251 -5.86 16.90 -19.96
N GLY A 252 -6.18 15.68 -20.38
CA GLY A 252 -5.44 14.46 -20.13
C GLY A 252 -6.06 13.63 -18.99
N SER A 253 -6.33 12.35 -19.27
CA SER A 253 -6.97 11.40 -18.36
C SER A 253 -5.97 10.49 -17.61
N GLY A 254 -4.73 10.95 -17.44
CA GLY A 254 -3.77 10.27 -16.57
C GLY A 254 -4.16 10.38 -15.08
N PRO A 255 -3.38 9.77 -14.18
CA PRO A 255 -3.68 9.78 -12.75
C PRO A 255 -3.93 11.18 -12.17
N ALA A 256 -3.14 12.19 -12.57
CA ALA A 256 -3.32 13.56 -12.12
C ALA A 256 -4.68 14.16 -12.55
N GLY A 257 -5.05 14.00 -13.82
CA GLY A 257 -6.29 14.53 -14.37
C GLY A 257 -7.53 13.86 -13.81
N LEU A 258 -7.52 12.53 -13.72
CA LEU A 258 -8.63 11.76 -13.15
C LEU A 258 -8.82 12.01 -11.65
N THR A 259 -7.73 12.15 -10.89
CA THR A 259 -7.79 12.52 -9.48
C THR A 259 -8.42 13.91 -9.31
N ALA A 260 -7.93 14.91 -10.06
CA ALA A 260 -8.51 16.25 -10.01
C ALA A 260 -9.98 16.28 -10.47
N ALA A 261 -10.35 15.44 -11.45
CA ALA A 261 -11.72 15.31 -11.92
C ALA A 261 -12.64 14.78 -10.82
N GLN A 262 -12.22 13.75 -10.10
CA GLN A 262 -12.94 13.21 -8.95
C GLN A 262 -13.15 14.30 -7.91
N ASP A 263 -12.07 14.89 -7.39
CA ASP A 263 -12.11 15.87 -6.32
C ASP A 263 -13.03 17.06 -6.65
N LEU A 264 -12.88 17.65 -7.84
CA LEU A 264 -13.70 18.77 -8.27
C LEU A 264 -15.18 18.37 -8.44
N ARG A 265 -15.47 17.14 -8.91
CA ARG A 265 -16.85 16.63 -8.93
C ARG A 265 -17.43 16.47 -7.53
N LEU A 266 -16.66 15.96 -6.57
CA LEU A 266 -17.09 15.84 -5.18
C LEU A 266 -17.35 17.21 -4.54
N MET A 267 -16.61 18.24 -4.96
CA MET A 267 -16.79 19.63 -4.53
C MET A 267 -17.94 20.37 -5.26
N GLY A 268 -18.67 19.69 -6.16
CA GLY A 268 -19.86 20.25 -6.83
C GLY A 268 -19.58 21.06 -8.09
N TYR A 269 -18.37 20.98 -8.69
CA TYR A 269 -18.05 21.62 -9.97
C TYR A 269 -18.51 20.77 -11.14
N THR A 270 -19.05 21.35 -12.20
CA THR A 270 -19.19 20.62 -13.47
C THR A 270 -17.82 20.42 -14.11
N VAL A 271 -17.44 19.17 -14.40
CA VAL A 271 -16.11 18.82 -14.94
C VAL A 271 -16.24 18.21 -16.33
N ASP A 272 -15.53 18.79 -17.30
CA ASP A 272 -15.33 18.23 -18.63
C ASP A 272 -13.87 17.76 -18.77
N LEU A 273 -13.67 16.45 -18.97
CA LEU A 273 -12.37 15.80 -19.15
C LEU A 273 -12.13 15.52 -20.64
N TYR A 274 -11.08 16.09 -21.20
CA TYR A 274 -10.65 15.91 -22.58
C TYR A 274 -9.44 14.97 -22.65
N GLU A 275 -9.57 13.88 -23.40
CA GLU A 275 -8.51 12.90 -23.62
C GLU A 275 -8.22 12.76 -25.12
N ARG A 276 -6.94 12.73 -25.46
CA ARG A 276 -6.44 12.60 -26.83
C ARG A 276 -6.63 11.19 -27.38
N GLU A 277 -6.41 10.17 -26.55
CA GLU A 277 -6.51 8.77 -26.95
C GLU A 277 -7.98 8.27 -26.90
N ALA A 278 -8.21 7.06 -27.41
CA ALA A 278 -9.52 6.42 -27.42
C ALA A 278 -9.89 5.73 -26.08
N LYS A 279 -8.98 5.75 -25.10
CA LYS A 279 -9.14 5.15 -23.77
C LYS A 279 -8.63 6.08 -22.69
N LEU A 280 -9.29 6.05 -21.53
CA LEU A 280 -8.87 6.79 -20.34
C LEU A 280 -7.70 6.11 -19.64
N GLY A 281 -7.06 6.79 -18.69
CA GLY A 281 -6.04 6.24 -17.79
C GLY A 281 -4.60 6.67 -18.11
N GLY A 282 -4.40 7.45 -19.18
CA GLY A 282 -3.09 7.94 -19.60
C GLY A 282 -2.08 6.79 -19.77
N LEU A 283 -0.86 6.97 -19.25
CA LEU A 283 0.20 5.94 -19.33
C LEU A 283 -0.17 4.60 -18.70
N LEU A 284 -1.05 4.58 -17.68
CA LEU A 284 -1.47 3.33 -17.04
C LEU A 284 -2.15 2.42 -18.07
N SER A 285 -3.11 2.94 -18.82
CA SER A 285 -3.80 2.18 -19.86
C SER A 285 -3.01 2.07 -21.15
N ALA A 286 -2.17 3.07 -21.44
CA ALA A 286 -1.55 3.23 -22.75
C ALA A 286 -0.08 2.81 -22.81
N SER A 287 0.60 2.41 -21.74
CA SER A 287 2.02 2.04 -21.83
C SER A 287 2.50 1.07 -20.75
N VAL A 288 1.82 0.97 -19.61
CA VAL A 288 2.20 -0.02 -18.61
C VAL A 288 1.74 -1.42 -19.08
N PRO A 289 2.62 -2.44 -19.11
CA PRO A 289 2.26 -3.76 -19.62
C PRO A 289 1.24 -4.52 -18.76
N HIS A 290 0.39 -5.32 -19.39
CA HIS A 290 -0.67 -6.09 -18.71
C HIS A 290 -0.15 -7.20 -17.77
N PHE A 291 1.11 -7.65 -17.91
CA PHE A 291 1.68 -8.58 -16.93
C PHE A 291 1.99 -7.93 -15.58
N ARG A 292 1.82 -6.60 -15.46
CA ARG A 292 1.94 -5.88 -14.19
C ARG A 292 0.62 -5.83 -13.41
N PHE A 293 -0.52 -5.79 -14.11
CA PHE A 293 -1.86 -5.70 -13.52
C PHE A 293 -2.95 -6.03 -14.55
N GLU A 294 -4.14 -6.38 -14.09
CA GLU A 294 -5.28 -6.64 -14.97
C GLU A 294 -5.93 -5.33 -15.44
N MET A 295 -6.10 -5.15 -16.77
CA MET A 295 -6.69 -3.92 -17.31
C MET A 295 -8.10 -3.66 -16.76
N ASP A 296 -8.88 -4.71 -16.52
CA ASP A 296 -10.22 -4.61 -15.94
C ASP A 296 -10.21 -3.96 -14.53
N GLN A 297 -9.14 -4.15 -13.75
CA GLN A 297 -9.00 -3.50 -12.45
C GLN A 297 -8.83 -1.99 -12.59
N LEU A 298 -8.02 -1.55 -13.55
CA LEU A 298 -7.84 -0.13 -13.85
C LEU A 298 -9.15 0.49 -14.34
N LEU A 299 -9.84 -0.19 -15.26
CA LEU A 299 -11.13 0.28 -15.78
C LEU A 299 -12.18 0.38 -14.69
N TRP A 300 -12.19 -0.52 -13.71
CA TRP A 300 -13.08 -0.44 -12.55
C TRP A 300 -12.82 0.79 -11.68
N GLU A 301 -11.56 1.12 -11.41
CA GLU A 301 -11.20 2.34 -10.67
C GLU A 301 -11.56 3.61 -11.44
N ILE A 302 -11.23 3.66 -12.73
CA ILE A 302 -11.61 4.77 -13.60
C ILE A 302 -13.13 4.92 -13.63
N GLN A 303 -13.88 3.81 -13.73
CA GLN A 303 -15.34 3.87 -13.78
C GLN A 303 -15.93 4.46 -12.50
N MET A 304 -15.38 4.16 -11.32
CA MET A 304 -15.82 4.80 -10.06
C MET A 304 -15.63 6.33 -10.09
N ILE A 305 -14.57 6.82 -10.74
CA ILE A 305 -14.35 8.25 -10.94
C ILE A 305 -15.37 8.82 -11.93
N ILE A 306 -15.61 8.16 -13.06
CA ILE A 306 -16.58 8.62 -14.06
C ILE A 306 -18.01 8.63 -13.50
N ASP A 307 -18.35 7.64 -12.68
CA ASP A 307 -19.65 7.51 -12.01
C ASP A 307 -19.95 8.71 -11.08
N THR A 308 -18.95 9.52 -10.69
CA THR A 308 -19.16 10.81 -9.99
C THR A 308 -19.79 11.90 -10.88
N GLY A 309 -19.99 11.63 -12.17
CA GLY A 309 -20.59 12.54 -13.15
C GLY A 309 -19.58 13.42 -13.89
N VAL A 310 -18.36 12.90 -14.13
CA VAL A 310 -17.38 13.56 -15.01
C VAL A 310 -17.84 13.42 -16.46
N ASN A 311 -17.90 14.53 -17.21
CA ASN A 311 -18.19 14.48 -18.65
C ASN A 311 -16.92 14.16 -19.42
N VAL A 312 -16.90 13.06 -20.16
CA VAL A 312 -15.70 12.57 -20.85
C VAL A 312 -15.77 12.83 -22.35
N HIS A 313 -14.70 13.42 -22.90
CA HIS A 313 -14.51 13.70 -24.32
C HIS A 313 -13.23 13.00 -24.80
N LEU A 314 -13.39 11.82 -25.41
CA LEU A 314 -12.28 11.03 -25.98
C LEU A 314 -11.94 11.48 -27.40
N ASN A 315 -10.74 11.16 -27.87
CA ASN A 315 -10.24 11.52 -29.20
C ASN A 315 -10.22 13.04 -29.47
N VAL A 316 -9.97 13.84 -28.43
CA VAL A 316 -9.86 15.30 -28.55
C VAL A 316 -8.46 15.74 -28.15
N ASN A 317 -7.64 16.10 -29.14
CA ASN A 317 -6.29 16.61 -28.90
C ASN A 317 -6.32 18.13 -28.67
N VAL A 318 -6.43 18.56 -27.42
CA VAL A 318 -6.36 19.99 -27.06
C VAL A 318 -5.01 20.58 -27.50
N GLY A 319 -5.03 21.77 -28.08
CA GLY A 319 -3.89 22.42 -28.75
C GLY A 319 -3.81 22.13 -30.25
N LYS A 320 -4.42 21.04 -30.74
CA LYS A 320 -4.52 20.71 -32.18
C LYS A 320 -5.95 20.73 -32.71
N ASP A 321 -6.82 19.91 -32.13
CA ASP A 321 -8.23 19.78 -32.53
C ASP A 321 -9.11 20.83 -31.85
N LEU A 322 -8.77 21.17 -30.59
CA LEU A 322 -9.48 22.15 -29.78
C LEU A 322 -8.47 23.19 -29.24
N PRO A 323 -8.54 24.46 -29.64
CA PRO A 323 -7.61 25.48 -29.14
C PRO A 323 -7.72 25.68 -27.63
N LEU A 324 -6.59 25.80 -26.92
CA LEU A 324 -6.59 26.03 -25.48
C LEU A 324 -7.33 27.31 -25.08
N GLN A 325 -7.25 28.37 -25.90
CA GLN A 325 -7.98 29.62 -25.68
C GLN A 325 -9.49 29.39 -25.49
N LYS A 326 -10.08 28.49 -26.27
CA LYS A 326 -11.51 28.21 -26.19
C LYS A 326 -11.90 27.62 -24.83
N LEU A 327 -11.03 26.80 -24.23
CA LEU A 327 -11.24 26.30 -22.87
C LEU A 327 -11.19 27.43 -21.84
N LEU A 328 -10.28 28.40 -21.99
CA LEU A 328 -10.18 29.54 -21.08
C LEU A 328 -11.37 30.51 -21.18
N ASP A 329 -12.00 30.57 -22.36
CA ASP A 329 -13.20 31.36 -22.62
C ASP A 329 -14.47 30.68 -22.08
N ASP A 330 -14.61 29.37 -22.32
CA ASP A 330 -15.84 28.60 -22.03
C ASP A 330 -15.94 28.11 -20.56
N TYR A 331 -14.82 28.12 -19.83
CA TYR A 331 -14.72 27.57 -18.47
C TYR A 331 -14.25 28.61 -17.44
N ASP A 332 -14.57 28.35 -16.17
CA ASP A 332 -14.07 29.16 -15.05
C ASP A 332 -12.59 28.85 -14.77
N SER A 333 -12.15 27.62 -15.03
CA SER A 333 -10.75 27.17 -14.88
C SER A 333 -10.43 26.03 -15.85
N ALA A 334 -9.15 25.89 -16.22
CA ALA A 334 -8.63 24.78 -17.01
C ALA A 334 -7.38 24.16 -16.34
N PHE A 335 -7.26 22.83 -16.38
CA PHE A 335 -6.14 22.08 -15.84
C PHE A 335 -5.45 21.23 -16.93
N LEU A 336 -4.15 21.47 -17.14
CA LEU A 336 -3.31 20.67 -18.03
C LEU A 336 -2.59 19.56 -17.26
N SER A 337 -2.95 18.32 -17.53
CA SER A 337 -2.36 17.09 -16.99
C SER A 337 -1.95 16.11 -18.10
N VAL A 338 -1.35 16.65 -19.16
CA VAL A 338 -1.06 15.96 -20.43
C VAL A 338 0.11 14.96 -20.36
N GLY A 339 0.85 14.93 -19.25
CA GLY A 339 1.93 14.00 -19.01
C GLY A 339 3.10 14.10 -20.01
N MET A 340 3.86 13.01 -20.15
CA MET A 340 5.04 12.92 -21.03
C MET A 340 5.01 11.61 -21.84
N MET A 341 4.14 11.57 -22.84
CA MET A 341 3.82 10.35 -23.60
C MET A 341 4.86 9.96 -24.66
N LYS A 342 5.75 10.88 -25.06
CA LYS A 342 6.68 10.66 -26.18
C LYS A 342 8.05 10.22 -25.68
N GLY A 343 8.61 9.18 -26.28
CA GLY A 343 9.94 8.68 -25.94
C GLY A 343 11.06 9.46 -26.64
N ARG A 344 12.23 9.51 -26.02
CA ARG A 344 13.43 10.12 -26.59
C ARG A 344 14.28 9.09 -27.32
N ILE A 345 14.52 9.32 -28.60
CA ILE A 345 15.53 8.61 -29.40
C ILE A 345 16.81 9.46 -29.40
N LEU A 346 17.96 8.84 -29.14
CA LEU A 346 19.25 9.54 -29.15
C LEU A 346 19.72 9.77 -30.59
N PRO A 347 20.26 10.96 -30.93
CA PRO A 347 20.67 11.28 -32.30
C PRO A 347 22.04 10.66 -32.62
N VAL A 348 22.11 9.33 -32.65
CA VAL A 348 23.28 8.57 -33.09
C VAL A 348 23.15 8.19 -34.57
N PRO A 349 24.26 7.93 -35.28
CA PRO A 349 24.19 7.44 -36.66
C PRO A 349 23.29 6.20 -36.76
N GLY A 350 22.36 6.19 -37.71
CA GLY A 350 21.38 5.11 -37.94
C GLY A 350 20.17 5.10 -37.00
N SER A 351 19.99 6.12 -36.14
CA SER A 351 18.81 6.23 -35.24
C SER A 351 17.49 6.52 -35.97
N ASP A 352 17.54 6.78 -37.28
CA ASP A 352 16.42 7.03 -38.18
C ASP A 352 16.00 5.79 -39.01
N LEU A 353 16.66 4.64 -38.79
CA LEU A 353 16.31 3.39 -39.48
C LEU A 353 14.89 2.91 -39.07
N PRO A 354 14.15 2.23 -39.96
CA PRO A 354 12.73 1.89 -39.75
C PRO A 354 12.47 1.05 -38.49
N GLU A 355 13.40 0.17 -38.10
CA GLU A 355 13.26 -0.72 -36.95
C GLU A 355 13.75 -0.10 -35.63
N VAL A 356 14.09 1.20 -35.63
CA VAL A 356 14.40 1.97 -34.42
C VAL A 356 13.11 2.58 -33.88
N ILE A 357 12.77 2.23 -32.63
CA ILE A 357 11.53 2.67 -31.99
C ILE A 357 11.80 3.19 -30.58
N SER A 358 11.02 4.16 -30.11
CA SER A 358 11.07 4.53 -28.69
C SER A 358 10.32 3.52 -27.83
N ALA A 359 10.79 3.26 -26.61
CA ALA A 359 10.14 2.33 -25.69
C ALA A 359 8.69 2.74 -25.38
N MET A 360 8.43 4.05 -25.29
CA MET A 360 7.08 4.58 -25.09
C MET A 360 6.15 4.22 -26.24
N GLU A 361 6.60 4.38 -27.48
CA GLU A 361 5.81 4.01 -28.65
C GLU A 361 5.64 2.50 -28.77
N PHE A 362 6.71 1.74 -28.53
CA PHE A 362 6.69 0.29 -28.49
C PHE A 362 5.63 -0.25 -27.52
N LEU A 363 5.71 0.17 -26.27
CA LEU A 363 4.77 -0.23 -25.22
C LEU A 363 3.36 0.26 -25.52
N ARG A 364 3.21 1.47 -26.08
CA ARG A 364 1.90 2.01 -26.43
C ARG A 364 1.18 1.20 -27.47
N VAL A 365 1.83 0.89 -28.59
CA VAL A 365 1.22 0.05 -29.62
C VAL A 365 0.92 -1.34 -29.07
N ARG A 366 1.81 -1.91 -28.25
CA ARG A 366 1.58 -3.21 -27.58
C ARG A 366 0.45 -3.23 -26.55
N SER A 367 0.01 -2.06 -26.07
CA SER A 367 -1.11 -1.93 -25.14
C SER A 367 -2.49 -1.95 -25.81
N TYR A 368 -2.55 -1.95 -27.14
CA TYR A 368 -3.79 -2.01 -27.90
C TYR A 368 -4.01 -3.42 -28.46
N ASP A 369 -5.27 -3.82 -28.60
CA ASP A 369 -5.65 -5.15 -29.10
C ASP A 369 -5.19 -5.39 -30.55
N ILE A 370 -5.17 -4.33 -31.35
CA ILE A 370 -4.74 -4.37 -32.75
C ILE A 370 -3.32 -3.85 -32.83
N VAL A 371 -2.37 -4.78 -32.95
CA VAL A 371 -0.96 -4.50 -33.22
C VAL A 371 -0.70 -4.69 -34.71
N PRO A 372 -0.04 -3.74 -35.41
CA PRO A 372 0.34 -3.91 -36.81
C PRO A 372 1.16 -5.18 -37.05
N ASP A 373 0.95 -5.84 -38.18
CA ASP A 373 1.63 -7.11 -38.49
C ASP A 373 3.15 -6.99 -38.58
N ASP A 374 3.62 -5.83 -39.03
CA ASP A 374 5.01 -5.41 -39.18
C ASP A 374 5.63 -4.85 -37.88
N PHE A 375 4.87 -4.81 -36.79
CA PHE A 375 5.38 -4.29 -35.52
C PHE A 375 6.40 -5.24 -34.86
N PRO A 376 7.45 -4.73 -34.18
CA PRO A 376 8.54 -5.54 -33.64
C PRO A 376 8.09 -6.76 -32.82
N LYS A 377 8.29 -7.99 -33.36
CA LYS A 377 7.93 -9.28 -32.73
C LYS A 377 8.91 -10.38 -33.12
N GLY A 378 9.13 -11.37 -32.25
CA GLY A 378 9.75 -12.66 -32.60
C GLY A 378 11.26 -12.72 -32.87
N ASP A 379 11.91 -11.58 -33.11
CA ASP A 379 13.33 -11.50 -33.47
C ASP A 379 14.21 -10.97 -32.33
N ASP A 380 15.50 -10.82 -32.59
CA ASP A 380 16.49 -10.32 -31.64
C ASP A 380 16.33 -8.81 -31.39
N VAL A 381 16.25 -8.42 -30.12
CA VAL A 381 15.92 -7.04 -29.68
C VAL A 381 17.01 -6.49 -28.76
N VAL A 382 17.45 -5.27 -29.03
CA VAL A 382 18.30 -4.49 -28.13
C VAL A 382 17.50 -3.32 -27.56
N VAL A 383 17.34 -3.28 -26.23
CA VAL A 383 16.73 -2.17 -25.49
C VAL A 383 17.84 -1.30 -24.91
N ILE A 384 17.81 0.00 -25.20
CA ILE A 384 18.84 0.98 -24.83
C ILE A 384 18.32 1.84 -23.67
N GLY A 385 18.77 1.52 -22.45
CA GLY A 385 18.37 2.15 -21.19
C GLY A 385 18.33 1.13 -20.05
N GLY A 386 18.37 1.60 -18.80
CA GLY A 386 18.43 0.75 -17.60
C GLY A 386 17.35 0.99 -16.56
N GLY A 387 16.33 1.79 -16.86
CA GLY A 387 15.21 2.10 -15.94
C GLY A 387 13.99 1.19 -16.10
N ALA A 388 12.94 1.44 -15.32
CA ALA A 388 11.70 0.66 -15.33
C ALA A 388 11.09 0.48 -16.73
N VAL A 389 11.04 1.55 -17.53
CA VAL A 389 10.54 1.51 -18.92
C VAL A 389 11.37 0.56 -19.80
N ALA A 390 12.69 0.49 -19.59
CA ALA A 390 13.56 -0.43 -20.32
C ALA A 390 13.27 -1.88 -19.93
N THR A 391 13.08 -2.15 -18.62
CA THR A 391 12.68 -3.46 -18.11
C THR A 391 11.34 -3.90 -18.67
N ASP A 392 10.35 -3.01 -18.72
CA ASP A 392 9.03 -3.29 -19.29
C ASP A 392 9.09 -3.59 -20.80
N ALA A 393 9.84 -2.80 -21.56
CA ALA A 393 10.04 -3.04 -22.99
C ALA A 393 10.77 -4.36 -23.25
N ALA A 394 11.76 -4.69 -22.42
CA ALA A 394 12.51 -5.93 -22.51
C ALA A 394 11.62 -7.16 -22.20
N GLN A 395 10.90 -7.14 -21.08
CA GLN A 395 9.98 -8.23 -20.73
C GLN A 395 8.86 -8.39 -21.75
N THR A 396 8.29 -7.28 -22.24
CA THR A 396 7.28 -7.29 -23.31
C THR A 396 7.84 -7.93 -24.59
N SER A 397 9.10 -7.63 -24.95
CA SER A 397 9.75 -8.26 -26.11
C SER A 397 9.88 -9.77 -25.94
N ILE A 398 10.33 -10.24 -24.77
CA ILE A 398 10.42 -11.68 -24.46
C ILE A 398 9.04 -12.35 -24.56
N LYS A 399 8.04 -11.78 -23.89
CA LYS A 399 6.65 -12.31 -23.84
C LYS A 399 5.94 -12.26 -25.20
N THR A 400 6.44 -11.47 -26.15
CA THR A 400 5.94 -11.41 -27.52
C THR A 400 6.81 -12.19 -28.52
N GLY A 401 7.65 -13.09 -28.01
CA GLY A 401 8.35 -14.13 -28.76
C GLY A 401 9.78 -13.78 -29.19
N ALA A 402 10.35 -12.67 -28.73
CA ALA A 402 11.74 -12.33 -29.02
C ALA A 402 12.69 -13.43 -28.53
N LYS A 403 13.62 -13.87 -29.39
CA LYS A 403 14.53 -14.99 -29.10
C LYS A 403 15.67 -14.58 -28.18
N ASN A 404 16.28 -13.43 -28.46
CA ASN A 404 17.30 -12.84 -27.62
C ASN A 404 16.95 -11.38 -27.35
N VAL A 405 16.92 -11.03 -26.06
CA VAL A 405 16.67 -9.65 -25.63
C VAL A 405 17.84 -9.19 -24.77
N TRP A 406 18.45 -8.09 -25.19
CA TRP A 406 19.49 -7.41 -24.43
C TRP A 406 18.95 -6.09 -23.89
N MET A 407 19.17 -5.83 -22.61
CA MET A 407 19.04 -4.49 -22.04
C MET A 407 20.43 -3.92 -21.81
N CYS A 408 20.70 -2.80 -22.46
CA CYS A 408 22.01 -2.16 -22.53
C CYS A 408 21.98 -0.82 -21.80
N SER A 409 22.87 -0.61 -20.83
CA SER A 409 22.89 0.61 -20.00
C SER A 409 24.28 1.16 -19.76
N ILE A 410 24.34 2.48 -19.49
CA ILE A 410 25.57 3.20 -19.13
C ILE A 410 25.97 2.84 -17.70
N GLU A 411 24.99 2.78 -16.80
CA GLU A 411 25.14 2.47 -15.39
C GLU A 411 25.69 1.05 -15.21
N PRO A 412 26.53 0.84 -14.18
CA PRO A 412 26.93 -0.50 -13.78
C PRO A 412 25.74 -1.26 -13.20
N GLN A 413 25.84 -2.59 -13.18
CA GLN A 413 24.72 -3.48 -12.85
C GLN A 413 24.16 -3.27 -11.43
N ASP A 414 25.01 -2.89 -10.47
CA ASP A 414 24.67 -2.60 -9.08
C ASP A 414 24.04 -1.21 -8.87
N ARG A 415 23.94 -0.40 -9.93
CA ARG A 415 23.40 0.97 -9.92
C ARG A 415 22.37 1.21 -11.02
N LEU A 416 21.78 0.15 -11.58
CA LEU A 416 20.73 0.30 -12.59
C LEU A 416 19.52 1.06 -12.01
N PRO A 417 18.92 2.01 -12.74
CA PRO A 417 17.73 2.73 -12.27
C PRO A 417 16.47 1.87 -12.12
N ALA A 418 16.42 0.68 -12.71
CA ALA A 418 15.30 -0.26 -12.56
C ALA A 418 15.20 -0.82 -11.13
N PHE A 419 13.99 -1.13 -10.69
CA PHE A 419 13.77 -1.79 -9.40
C PHE A 419 14.38 -3.20 -9.40
N GLY A 420 15.05 -3.55 -8.29
CA GLY A 420 15.85 -4.77 -8.19
C GLY A 420 15.04 -6.06 -8.39
N ASN A 421 13.83 -6.14 -7.83
CA ASN A 421 12.92 -7.27 -8.01
C ASN A 421 12.53 -7.48 -9.48
N GLU A 422 12.14 -6.42 -10.18
CA GLU A 422 11.73 -6.49 -11.59
C GLU A 422 12.88 -6.95 -12.49
N LEU A 423 14.10 -6.54 -12.16
CA LEU A 423 15.28 -6.94 -12.90
C LEU A 423 15.60 -8.42 -12.69
N VAL A 424 15.47 -8.92 -11.46
CA VAL A 424 15.61 -10.35 -11.15
C VAL A 424 14.58 -11.15 -11.94
N GLU A 425 13.30 -10.75 -11.87
CA GLU A 425 12.20 -11.37 -12.61
C GLU A 425 12.46 -11.44 -14.12
N ALA A 426 12.93 -10.33 -14.72
CA ALA A 426 13.21 -10.25 -16.14
C ALA A 426 14.39 -11.16 -16.56
N ARG A 427 15.43 -11.27 -15.73
CA ARG A 427 16.58 -12.16 -15.98
C ARG A 427 16.20 -13.63 -15.92
N GLU A 428 15.32 -14.00 -15.01
CA GLU A 428 14.80 -15.38 -14.90
C GLU A 428 14.05 -15.85 -16.14
N ILE A 429 13.45 -14.93 -16.92
CA ILE A 429 12.77 -15.25 -18.19
C ILE A 429 13.66 -15.03 -19.43
N GLY A 430 14.96 -14.78 -19.24
CA GLY A 430 15.94 -14.76 -20.32
C GLY A 430 16.49 -13.39 -20.71
N LEU A 431 16.23 -12.33 -19.95
CA LEU A 431 16.86 -11.02 -20.19
C LEU A 431 18.38 -11.08 -20.04
N LYS A 432 19.11 -10.62 -21.06
CA LYS A 432 20.56 -10.45 -21.03
C LYS A 432 20.89 -9.00 -20.69
N LEU A 433 21.79 -8.80 -19.72
CA LEU A 433 22.28 -7.48 -19.35
C LEU A 433 23.60 -7.15 -20.01
N HIS A 434 23.74 -5.91 -20.46
CA HIS A 434 24.99 -5.40 -20.98
C HIS A 434 25.21 -3.97 -20.46
N THR A 435 25.93 -3.86 -19.35
CA THR A 435 26.10 -2.61 -18.59
C THR A 435 27.47 -1.98 -18.81
N GLY A 436 27.64 -0.73 -18.39
CA GLY A 436 28.91 -0.01 -18.57
C GLY A 436 29.21 0.34 -20.03
N VAL A 437 28.17 0.52 -20.84
CA VAL A 437 28.29 0.88 -22.26
C VAL A 437 27.34 1.99 -22.66
N ILE A 438 27.73 2.72 -23.71
CA ILE A 438 26.87 3.72 -24.35
C ILE A 438 26.72 3.37 -25.82
N VAL A 439 25.52 3.62 -26.36
CA VAL A 439 25.26 3.44 -27.80
C VAL A 439 26.13 4.39 -28.61
N ASN A 440 26.80 3.85 -29.64
CA ASN A 440 27.64 4.62 -30.55
C ASN A 440 26.98 4.83 -31.91
N ALA A 441 26.36 3.78 -32.48
CA ALA A 441 25.64 3.82 -33.75
C ALA A 441 24.67 2.63 -33.87
N ILE A 442 23.62 2.78 -34.67
CA ILE A 442 22.80 1.67 -35.16
C ILE A 442 23.32 1.28 -36.54
N LYS A 443 23.61 -0.01 -36.76
CA LYS A 443 24.19 -0.52 -38.01
C LYS A 443 23.08 -0.97 -38.94
N ALA A 444 23.16 -0.52 -40.19
CA ALA A 444 22.30 -0.98 -41.27
C ALA A 444 22.92 -2.17 -42.02
N ASP A 445 22.08 -3.06 -42.54
CA ASP A 445 22.45 -4.02 -43.59
C ASP A 445 22.56 -3.34 -44.97
N ALA A 446 22.77 -4.15 -46.01
CA ALA A 446 22.90 -3.65 -47.38
C ALA A 446 21.58 -3.11 -47.97
N GLN A 447 20.44 -3.40 -47.33
CA GLN A 447 19.09 -3.01 -47.74
C GLN A 447 18.59 -1.78 -46.97
N GLY A 448 19.33 -1.33 -45.96
CA GLY A 448 18.96 -0.17 -45.13
C GLY A 448 18.10 -0.52 -43.93
N HIS A 449 18.16 -1.76 -43.44
CA HIS A 449 17.45 -2.23 -42.24
C HIS A 449 18.43 -2.45 -41.08
N VAL A 450 17.92 -2.36 -39.85
CA VAL A 450 18.75 -2.62 -38.65
C VAL A 450 19.32 -4.05 -38.66
N ASN A 451 20.63 -4.15 -38.47
CA ASN A 451 21.37 -5.43 -38.34
C ASN A 451 22.16 -5.53 -37.02
N GLY A 452 22.17 -4.48 -36.20
CA GLY A 452 22.79 -4.49 -34.90
C GLY A 452 22.98 -3.11 -34.29
N VAL A 453 23.28 -3.07 -33.00
CA VAL A 453 23.62 -1.85 -32.27
C VAL A 453 25.10 -1.91 -31.88
N GLU A 454 25.85 -0.88 -32.27
CA GLU A 454 27.23 -0.70 -31.84
C GLU A 454 27.27 0.04 -30.51
N PHE A 455 27.97 -0.56 -29.55
CA PHE A 455 28.24 -0.02 -28.24
C PHE A 455 29.72 0.27 -28.07
N ILE A 456 30.02 1.22 -27.19
CA ILE A 456 31.38 1.54 -26.73
C ILE A 456 31.38 1.54 -25.20
N ARG A 457 32.45 1.02 -24.60
CA ARG A 457 32.58 1.00 -23.13
C ARG A 457 32.71 2.41 -22.58
N VAL A 458 32.19 2.63 -21.39
CA VAL A 458 32.40 3.86 -20.63
C VAL A 458 33.41 3.64 -19.50
N ASP A 459 34.15 4.70 -19.14
CA ASP A 459 35.07 4.67 -18.01
C ASP A 459 34.29 4.70 -16.69
N ALA A 460 34.19 3.53 -16.05
CA ALA A 460 33.49 3.37 -14.78
C ALA A 460 34.08 4.23 -13.65
N GLY A 461 35.38 4.57 -13.71
CA GLY A 461 36.04 5.42 -12.71
C GLY A 461 35.71 6.91 -12.83
N LYS A 462 34.97 7.32 -13.87
CA LYS A 462 34.55 8.70 -14.12
C LYS A 462 33.04 8.91 -13.97
N LEU A 463 32.27 7.85 -13.74
CA LEU A 463 30.84 7.97 -13.52
C LEU A 463 30.59 8.61 -12.16
N GLU A 464 29.85 9.71 -12.15
CA GLU A 464 29.40 10.37 -10.94
C GLU A 464 27.88 10.23 -10.86
N PHE A 465 27.39 10.04 -9.65
CA PHE A 465 25.97 9.92 -9.35
C PHE A 465 25.58 11.04 -8.41
N ASP A 466 24.44 11.63 -8.67
CA ASP A 466 23.86 12.64 -7.81
C ASP A 466 23.62 12.04 -6.40
N PRO A 467 24.18 12.62 -5.32
CA PRO A 467 24.09 12.02 -3.99
C PRO A 467 22.67 11.94 -3.43
N GLU A 468 21.77 12.83 -3.87
CA GLU A 468 20.40 12.92 -3.36
C GLU A 468 19.45 12.00 -4.14
N SER A 469 19.49 12.07 -5.47
CA SER A 469 18.60 11.31 -6.36
C SER A 469 19.16 9.96 -6.80
N GLY A 470 20.46 9.72 -6.60
CA GLY A 470 21.16 8.53 -7.07
C GLY A 470 21.29 8.43 -8.60
N LYS A 471 20.86 9.45 -9.35
CA LYS A 471 20.84 9.44 -10.82
C LYS A 471 22.23 9.69 -11.39
N LEU A 472 22.53 9.02 -12.51
CA LEU A 472 23.79 9.23 -13.24
C LEU A 472 23.89 10.66 -13.77
N LEU A 473 25.01 11.31 -13.50
CA LEU A 473 25.35 12.61 -14.09
C LEU A 473 25.89 12.41 -15.50
N ILE A 474 25.01 12.55 -16.49
CA ILE A 474 25.32 12.21 -17.89
C ILE A 474 26.54 12.93 -18.47
N ASN A 475 26.88 14.12 -17.95
CA ASN A 475 28.03 14.92 -18.37
C ASN A 475 29.38 14.33 -17.94
N THR A 476 29.41 13.34 -17.04
CA THR A 476 30.66 12.69 -16.61
C THR A 476 30.97 11.41 -17.39
N VAL A 477 30.06 10.98 -18.28
CA VAL A 477 30.23 9.79 -19.10
C VAL A 477 31.34 9.98 -20.12
N GLN A 478 32.41 9.19 -20.01
CA GLN A 478 33.54 9.20 -20.93
C GLN A 478 33.64 7.86 -21.67
N LYS A 479 33.72 7.93 -23.00
CA LYS A 479 33.91 6.77 -23.87
C LYS A 479 35.35 6.25 -23.79
N VAL A 480 35.53 4.94 -23.90
CA VAL A 480 36.85 4.28 -23.99
C VAL A 480 37.07 3.82 -25.44
N PRO A 481 37.82 4.58 -26.28
CA PRO A 481 38.04 4.23 -27.68
C PRO A 481 38.72 2.86 -27.86
N GLY A 482 38.42 2.17 -28.95
CA GLY A 482 38.98 0.83 -29.24
C GLY A 482 38.24 -0.32 -28.54
N THR A 483 37.12 -0.03 -27.88
CA THR A 483 36.25 -1.02 -27.22
C THR A 483 34.90 -1.20 -27.92
N GLU A 484 34.79 -0.67 -29.14
CA GLU A 484 33.60 -0.73 -29.96
C GLU A 484 33.28 -2.19 -30.32
N HIS A 485 32.03 -2.57 -30.17
CA HIS A 485 31.53 -3.88 -30.55
C HIS A 485 30.04 -3.81 -30.88
N VAL A 486 29.57 -4.76 -31.68
CA VAL A 486 28.19 -4.80 -32.18
C VAL A 486 27.44 -5.95 -31.54
N ILE A 487 26.25 -5.66 -31.02
CA ILE A 487 25.26 -6.67 -30.65
C ILE A 487 24.29 -6.81 -31.84
N PRO A 488 24.27 -7.97 -32.54
CA PRO A 488 23.34 -8.20 -33.63
C PRO A 488 21.89 -8.16 -33.13
N CYS A 489 21.03 -7.47 -33.86
CA CYS A 489 19.59 -7.41 -33.58
C CYS A 489 18.83 -6.93 -34.81
N LYS A 490 17.52 -7.20 -34.82
CA LYS A 490 16.61 -6.65 -35.83
C LYS A 490 15.92 -5.38 -35.35
N TYR A 491 15.68 -5.24 -34.05
CA TYR A 491 14.99 -4.09 -33.48
C TYR A 491 15.83 -3.40 -32.41
N ALA A 492 15.89 -2.08 -32.46
CA ALA A 492 16.55 -1.24 -31.47
C ALA A 492 15.49 -0.36 -30.77
N ILE A 493 15.30 -0.58 -29.47
CA ILE A 493 14.28 0.11 -28.67
C ILE A 493 14.96 1.12 -27.74
N PHE A 494 14.73 2.42 -27.94
CA PHE A 494 15.29 3.47 -27.09
C PHE A 494 14.41 3.74 -25.86
N ALA A 495 14.92 3.43 -24.67
CA ALA A 495 14.34 3.76 -23.37
C ALA A 495 15.15 4.88 -22.68
N SER A 496 15.50 5.92 -23.42
CA SER A 496 16.40 7.02 -22.99
C SER A 496 15.68 8.25 -22.42
N GLY A 497 14.50 8.03 -21.82
CA GLY A 497 13.68 9.07 -21.20
C GLY A 497 12.45 9.47 -22.00
N GLN A 498 11.63 10.32 -21.37
CA GLN A 498 10.37 10.81 -21.91
C GLN A 498 10.46 12.32 -22.17
N ILE A 499 9.67 12.78 -23.13
CA ILE A 499 9.51 14.19 -23.48
C ILE A 499 8.03 14.55 -23.53
N MET A 500 7.73 15.79 -23.16
CA MET A 500 6.39 16.34 -23.27
C MET A 500 6.05 16.55 -24.75
N ASP A 501 4.86 16.12 -25.16
CA ASP A 501 4.33 16.23 -26.52
C ASP A 501 3.04 17.06 -26.49
N PHE A 502 3.18 18.29 -26.00
CA PHE A 502 2.12 19.27 -25.92
C PHE A 502 2.70 20.64 -26.27
N GLU A 503 2.17 21.24 -27.34
CA GLU A 503 2.58 22.55 -27.82
C GLU A 503 1.34 23.39 -28.08
N ASP A 504 1.28 24.54 -27.44
CA ASP A 504 0.25 25.57 -27.63
C ASP A 504 0.89 26.94 -27.35
N GLN A 505 0.42 27.99 -28.03
CA GLN A 505 1.04 29.32 -27.96
C GLN A 505 0.84 30.02 -26.60
N LEU A 506 -0.17 29.63 -25.82
CA LEU A 506 -0.48 30.24 -24.53
C LEU A 506 0.29 29.58 -23.39
N THR A 507 0.76 28.35 -23.56
CA THR A 507 1.30 27.55 -22.47
C THR A 507 2.70 28.03 -22.07
N PRO A 508 2.92 28.51 -20.83
CA PRO A 508 4.23 28.98 -20.41
C PRO A 508 5.16 27.78 -20.20
N LEU A 509 6.41 27.91 -20.66
CA LEU A 509 7.42 26.85 -20.54
C LEU A 509 8.59 27.26 -19.63
N SER A 510 9.06 26.31 -18.85
CA SER A 510 10.29 26.42 -18.06
C SER A 510 11.53 26.23 -18.95
N PRO A 511 12.75 26.53 -18.45
CA PRO A 511 14.00 26.25 -19.18
C PRO A 511 14.19 24.77 -19.56
N ARG A 512 13.52 23.84 -18.86
CA ARG A 512 13.52 22.40 -19.15
C ARG A 512 12.52 22.01 -20.25
N LYS A 513 11.82 22.98 -20.87
CA LYS A 513 10.74 22.76 -21.83
C LYS A 513 9.56 21.95 -21.26
N LEU A 514 9.31 22.09 -19.96
CA LEU A 514 8.13 21.60 -19.26
C LEU A 514 7.17 22.77 -19.01
N ILE A 515 5.89 22.52 -18.74
CA ILE A 515 4.94 23.59 -18.40
C ILE A 515 5.37 24.27 -17.10
N ALA A 516 5.47 25.61 -17.13
CA ALA A 516 5.82 26.40 -15.97
C ALA A 516 4.59 26.64 -15.09
N ALA A 517 4.58 26.02 -13.92
CA ALA A 517 3.60 26.23 -12.88
C ALA A 517 4.28 26.29 -11.50
N ASP A 518 3.65 26.96 -10.54
CA ASP A 518 4.11 26.96 -9.15
C ASP A 518 3.77 25.63 -8.43
N THR A 519 4.13 25.53 -7.15
CA THR A 519 3.87 24.33 -6.35
C THR A 519 2.39 24.06 -6.10
N SER A 520 1.50 25.02 -6.35
CA SER A 520 0.03 24.88 -6.30
C SER A 520 -0.57 24.58 -7.69
N GLY A 521 0.27 24.46 -8.71
CA GLY A 521 -0.10 24.23 -10.11
C GLY A 521 -0.59 25.47 -10.84
N LYS A 522 -0.50 26.68 -10.27
CA LYS A 522 -0.88 27.92 -10.98
C LYS A 522 0.15 28.26 -12.04
N THR A 523 -0.31 28.56 -13.24
CA THR A 523 0.55 29.10 -14.31
C THR A 523 0.51 30.63 -14.31
N THR A 524 1.32 31.26 -15.16
CA THR A 524 1.25 32.71 -15.39
C THR A 524 0.03 33.15 -16.21
N VAL A 525 -0.69 32.20 -16.82
CA VAL A 525 -1.91 32.47 -17.60
C VAL A 525 -3.12 32.40 -16.67
N PRO A 526 -3.96 33.45 -16.62
CA PRO A 526 -5.17 33.44 -15.79
C PRO A 526 -6.06 32.24 -16.09
N LYS A 527 -6.66 31.65 -15.04
CA LYS A 527 -7.52 30.45 -15.08
C LYS A 527 -6.82 29.15 -15.50
N LEU A 528 -5.54 29.16 -15.87
CA LEU A 528 -4.82 27.97 -16.33
C LEU A 528 -3.94 27.40 -15.22
N PHE A 529 -4.14 26.11 -14.96
CA PHE A 529 -3.37 25.30 -14.03
C PHE A 529 -2.67 24.17 -14.78
N ALA A 530 -1.56 23.66 -14.23
CA ALA A 530 -0.86 22.50 -14.76
C ALA A 530 -0.22 21.68 -13.63
N GLY A 531 -0.01 20.38 -13.85
CA GLY A 531 0.46 19.46 -12.83
C GLY A 531 0.68 18.04 -13.34
N GLY A 532 1.37 17.22 -12.54
CA GLY A 532 1.86 15.91 -12.94
C GLY A 532 3.16 16.00 -13.75
N ASP A 533 3.45 14.96 -14.54
CA ASP A 533 4.74 14.83 -15.24
C ASP A 533 5.04 16.00 -16.19
N CYS A 534 4.02 16.64 -16.76
CA CYS A 534 4.22 17.79 -17.66
C CYS A 534 4.76 19.05 -16.96
N VAL A 535 4.76 19.09 -15.62
CA VAL A 535 5.37 20.16 -14.80
C VAL A 535 6.65 19.68 -14.12
N GLN A 536 6.60 18.51 -13.47
CA GLN A 536 7.72 18.00 -12.66
C GLN A 536 8.79 17.25 -13.47
N GLY A 537 8.41 16.71 -14.63
CA GLY A 537 9.17 15.67 -15.32
C GLY A 537 8.69 14.27 -14.93
N PRO A 538 9.24 13.20 -15.54
CA PRO A 538 8.79 11.83 -15.27
C PRO A 538 8.96 11.48 -13.79
N SER A 539 7.85 11.12 -13.13
CA SER A 539 7.81 10.76 -11.70
C SER A 539 7.00 9.48 -11.46
N PHE A 540 6.67 9.17 -10.20
CA PHE A 540 5.86 8.02 -9.85
C PHE A 540 4.37 8.33 -9.91
N ILE A 541 3.56 7.29 -10.09
CA ILE A 541 2.09 7.37 -10.18
C ILE A 541 1.50 8.12 -8.98
N VAL A 542 2.02 7.85 -7.77
CA VAL A 542 1.55 8.48 -6.54
C VAL A 542 1.80 9.99 -6.51
N ASP A 543 2.87 10.48 -7.15
CA ASP A 543 3.14 11.91 -7.27
C ASP A 543 2.14 12.58 -8.22
N ALA A 544 1.76 11.88 -9.30
CA ALA A 544 0.73 12.36 -10.21
C ALA A 544 -0.63 12.48 -9.51
N VAL A 545 -1.01 11.50 -8.68
CA VAL A 545 -2.22 11.59 -7.84
C VAL A 545 -2.12 12.80 -6.88
N ALA A 546 -0.97 12.99 -6.21
CA ALA A 546 -0.75 14.14 -5.34
C ALA A 546 -0.88 15.49 -6.06
N TRP A 547 -0.42 15.58 -7.31
CA TRP A 547 -0.65 16.75 -8.16
C TRP A 547 -2.13 16.98 -8.44
N GLY A 548 -2.89 15.92 -8.72
CA GLY A 548 -4.33 16.00 -8.93
C GLY A 548 -5.07 16.62 -7.74
N HIS A 549 -4.87 16.08 -6.53
CA HIS A 549 -5.47 16.61 -5.31
C HIS A 549 -5.09 18.08 -5.07
N ARG A 550 -3.80 18.39 -5.22
CA ARG A 550 -3.29 19.73 -4.97
C ARG A 550 -3.86 20.77 -5.94
N VAL A 551 -3.94 20.43 -7.22
CA VAL A 551 -4.47 21.34 -8.23
C VAL A 551 -5.98 21.51 -8.07
N ALA A 552 -6.73 20.45 -7.78
CA ALA A 552 -8.16 20.54 -7.47
C ALA A 552 -8.43 21.50 -6.31
N ARG A 553 -7.67 21.39 -5.22
CA ARG A 553 -7.72 22.34 -4.10
C ARG A 553 -7.40 23.77 -4.55
N SER A 554 -6.33 23.96 -5.32
CA SER A 554 -5.89 25.28 -5.79
C SER A 554 -6.92 25.97 -6.69
N ILE A 555 -7.59 25.20 -7.56
CA ILE A 555 -8.72 25.65 -8.38
C ILE A 555 -9.89 26.05 -7.48
N ASN A 556 -10.27 25.19 -6.53
CA ASN A 556 -11.36 25.45 -5.59
C ASN A 556 -11.15 26.77 -4.81
N GLU A 557 -9.95 26.98 -4.26
CA GLU A 557 -9.56 28.21 -3.57
C GLU A 557 -9.60 29.44 -4.50
N THR A 558 -9.13 29.30 -5.74
CA THR A 558 -9.07 30.39 -6.72
C THR A 558 -10.47 30.82 -7.19
N LEU A 559 -11.41 29.88 -7.28
CA LEU A 559 -12.79 30.14 -7.66
C LEU A 559 -13.67 30.64 -6.50
N GLY A 560 -13.06 30.95 -5.35
CA GLY A 560 -13.71 31.68 -4.25
C GLY A 560 -14.39 30.80 -3.22
N ALA A 561 -14.14 29.48 -3.22
CA ALA A 561 -14.58 28.63 -2.11
C ALA A 561 -13.83 29.05 -0.83
N ALA A 562 -14.58 29.24 0.25
CA ALA A 562 -13.99 29.49 1.57
C ALA A 562 -13.33 28.20 2.07
N VAL A 563 -12.08 27.98 1.68
CA VAL A 563 -11.22 27.02 2.36
C VAL A 563 -10.70 27.75 3.60
N PRO A 564 -11.11 27.36 4.83
CA PRO A 564 -10.61 28.04 6.01
C PRO A 564 -9.09 27.82 6.05
N ARG A 565 -8.31 28.90 5.91
CA ARG A 565 -6.83 28.81 5.99
C ARG A 565 -6.36 28.33 7.37
N ASP A 566 -7.25 28.45 8.37
CA ASP A 566 -7.09 27.98 9.73
C ASP A 566 -7.93 26.71 10.03
N ALA A 567 -8.40 26.00 8.98
CA ALA A 567 -9.06 24.71 9.18
C ALA A 567 -8.08 23.80 9.92
N LYS A 568 -8.44 23.43 11.15
CA LYS A 568 -7.71 22.41 11.89
C LYS A 568 -8.00 21.07 11.19
N PRO A 569 -6.99 20.22 10.92
CA PRO A 569 -7.22 18.84 10.53
C PRO A 569 -8.26 18.21 11.43
N LEU A 570 -9.21 17.51 10.83
CA LEU A 570 -10.07 16.64 11.62
C LEU A 570 -9.12 15.65 12.31
N THR A 571 -9.13 15.61 13.62
CA THR A 571 -8.35 14.64 14.40
C THR A 571 -9.36 13.68 14.99
N ILE A 572 -9.33 12.44 14.53
CA ILE A 572 -10.22 11.39 15.05
C ILE A 572 -9.40 10.65 16.11
N ILE A 573 -9.91 10.63 17.34
CA ILE A 573 -9.31 9.87 18.43
C ILE A 573 -10.14 8.60 18.63
N GLU A 574 -9.53 7.45 18.41
CA GLU A 574 -10.14 6.14 18.59
C GLU A 574 -9.44 5.42 19.75
N THR A 575 -10.21 4.82 20.65
CA THR A 575 -9.65 3.90 21.65
C THR A 575 -9.37 2.58 20.97
N THR A 576 -8.18 2.03 21.17
CA THR A 576 -7.80 0.73 20.64
C THR A 576 -7.06 -0.07 21.71
N ASP A 577 -7.45 -1.32 21.89
CA ASP A 577 -6.84 -2.27 22.83
C ASP A 577 -5.86 -3.21 22.13
N ASP A 578 -5.45 -2.87 20.90
CA ASP A 578 -4.63 -3.74 20.06
C ASP A 578 -3.17 -3.79 20.54
N HIS A 579 -2.86 -4.83 21.30
CA HIS A 579 -1.50 -5.23 21.67
C HIS A 579 -0.91 -6.13 20.57
N ARG A 580 0.03 -5.59 19.79
CA ARG A 580 0.71 -6.34 18.74
C ARG A 580 2.08 -6.83 19.18
N GLU A 581 2.23 -8.14 19.24
CA GLU A 581 3.54 -8.77 19.34
C GLU A 581 4.21 -8.85 17.95
N ALA A 582 4.57 -7.69 17.39
CA ALA A 582 5.05 -7.53 16.02
C ALA A 582 6.34 -8.33 15.68
N ASP A 583 7.11 -8.72 16.70
CA ASP A 583 8.46 -9.28 16.56
C ASP A 583 8.51 -10.78 16.24
N TYR A 584 7.38 -11.49 16.31
CA TYR A 584 7.35 -12.93 16.02
C TYR A 584 7.36 -13.27 14.53
N TYR A 585 6.99 -12.33 13.67
CA TYR A 585 6.74 -12.58 12.25
C TYR A 585 7.79 -11.95 11.36
N GLY A 586 8.36 -12.73 10.43
CA GLY A 586 9.31 -12.28 9.39
C GLY A 586 8.64 -11.54 8.24
N ARG A 587 9.41 -10.78 7.44
CA ARG A 587 8.87 -10.09 6.26
C ARG A 587 8.65 -11.14 5.20
N GLU A 588 7.43 -11.23 4.70
CA GLU A 588 7.12 -12.02 3.52
C GLU A 588 6.77 -11.07 2.37
N GLU A 589 7.16 -11.46 1.16
CA GLU A 589 6.75 -10.80 -0.07
C GLU A 589 5.69 -11.66 -0.76
N PRO A 590 4.76 -11.06 -1.53
CA PRO A 590 3.81 -11.82 -2.31
C PRO A 590 4.51 -12.84 -3.23
N PRO A 591 4.00 -14.08 -3.30
CA PRO A 591 4.60 -15.08 -4.18
C PRO A 591 4.43 -14.64 -5.64
N ILE A 592 5.39 -15.02 -6.49
CA ILE A 592 5.32 -14.79 -7.93
C ILE A 592 5.20 -16.12 -8.67
N LEU A 593 4.65 -16.07 -9.89
CA LEU A 593 4.61 -17.22 -10.78
C LEU A 593 6.04 -17.72 -11.10
N PRO A 594 6.26 -19.05 -11.17
CA PRO A 594 7.53 -19.59 -11.64
C PRO A 594 7.90 -19.07 -13.03
N ALA A 595 9.19 -18.85 -13.31
CA ALA A 595 9.68 -18.26 -14.57
C ALA A 595 9.06 -18.89 -15.84
N ALA A 596 8.93 -20.21 -15.89
CA ALA A 596 8.33 -20.93 -17.02
C ALA A 596 6.86 -20.55 -17.30
N LYS A 597 6.14 -20.02 -16.31
CA LYS A 597 4.75 -19.54 -16.41
C LYS A 597 4.66 -18.02 -16.59
N ARG A 598 5.79 -17.31 -16.70
CA ARG A 598 5.85 -15.85 -16.90
C ARG A 598 6.17 -15.48 -18.35
N MET A 599 5.89 -16.36 -19.31
CA MET A 599 6.22 -16.16 -20.72
C MET A 599 5.12 -15.47 -21.55
N ASP A 600 3.99 -15.11 -20.93
CA ASP A 600 2.89 -14.38 -21.56
C ASP A 600 2.56 -13.09 -20.79
N MET A 601 1.46 -12.42 -21.18
CA MET A 601 1.01 -11.15 -20.59
C MET A 601 0.20 -11.32 -19.29
N THR A 602 0.12 -12.53 -18.71
CA THR A 602 -0.58 -12.77 -17.45
C THR A 602 0.13 -12.06 -16.30
N PRO A 603 -0.62 -11.44 -15.35
CA PRO A 603 -0.04 -10.88 -14.13
C PRO A 603 0.84 -11.89 -13.37
N VAL A 604 2.04 -11.46 -12.98
CA VAL A 604 3.07 -12.36 -12.45
C VAL A 604 3.03 -12.54 -10.93
N GLU A 605 2.68 -11.49 -10.20
CA GLU A 605 2.64 -11.48 -8.73
C GLU A 605 1.27 -11.98 -8.26
N LEU A 606 1.25 -12.99 -7.39
CA LEU A 606 0.04 -13.62 -6.86
C LEU A 606 -0.46 -12.88 -5.61
N PRO A 607 -1.78 -12.89 -5.35
CA PRO A 607 -2.32 -12.30 -4.12
C PRO A 607 -1.92 -13.13 -2.89
N TRP A 608 -1.86 -12.47 -1.74
CA TRP A 608 -1.81 -13.16 -0.45
C TRP A 608 -3.15 -13.80 -0.09
N ASN A 609 -3.08 -14.83 0.75
CA ASN A 609 -4.23 -15.28 1.51
C ASN A 609 -4.42 -14.45 2.79
N ASP A 610 -5.53 -14.68 3.47
CA ASP A 610 -5.92 -13.96 4.69
C ASP A 610 -4.86 -14.08 5.81
N GLU A 611 -4.29 -15.28 6.02
CA GLU A 611 -3.25 -15.54 7.03
C GLU A 611 -1.99 -14.71 6.77
N GLN A 612 -1.50 -14.71 5.53
CA GLN A 612 -0.32 -13.95 5.12
C GLN A 612 -0.56 -12.45 5.28
N ALA A 613 -1.73 -11.95 4.87
CA ALA A 613 -2.08 -10.54 4.97
C ALA A 613 -2.23 -10.08 6.43
N ILE A 614 -2.95 -10.84 7.26
CA ILE A 614 -3.10 -10.54 8.70
C ILE A 614 -1.74 -10.56 9.39
N THR A 615 -0.92 -11.59 9.13
CA THR A 615 0.44 -11.69 9.69
C THR A 615 1.33 -10.53 9.28
N ALA A 616 1.27 -10.14 8.00
CA ALA A 616 1.98 -8.99 7.48
C ALA A 616 1.50 -7.66 8.11
N ALA A 617 0.21 -7.54 8.44
CA ALA A 617 -0.37 -6.38 9.10
C ALA A 617 -0.02 -6.29 10.59
N LEU A 618 0.02 -7.42 11.30
CA LEU A 618 0.37 -7.50 12.72
C LEU A 618 1.81 -7.03 13.02
N ARG A 619 2.68 -7.02 12.00
CA ARG A 619 4.05 -6.46 12.06
C ARG A 619 4.09 -4.94 12.25
N CYS A 620 2.97 -4.22 12.10
CA CYS A 620 2.93 -2.77 12.20
C CYS A 620 3.04 -2.29 13.66
N PHE A 621 3.98 -1.37 13.93
CA PHE A 621 4.11 -0.67 15.22
C PHE A 621 3.03 0.36 15.52
N GLN A 622 1.95 0.47 14.71
CA GLN A 622 0.82 1.38 14.98
C GLN A 622 1.26 2.79 15.41
N CYS A 623 2.13 3.42 14.62
CA CYS A 623 2.78 4.70 14.94
C CYS A 623 1.82 5.91 15.03
N ASP A 624 0.55 5.69 14.71
CA ASP A 624 -0.61 6.57 14.90
C ASP A 624 -1.22 6.49 16.30
N THR A 625 -0.81 5.52 17.13
CA THR A 625 -1.19 5.44 18.54
C THR A 625 -0.23 6.23 19.43
N VAL A 626 -0.79 6.97 20.39
CA VAL A 626 -0.05 7.81 21.33
C VAL A 626 -0.45 7.53 22.76
N HIS A 627 0.47 7.78 23.69
CA HIS A 627 0.23 7.65 25.12
C HIS A 627 -0.75 8.74 25.59
N HIS A 628 -1.79 8.33 26.29
CA HIS A 628 -2.66 9.17 27.08
C HIS A 628 -2.49 8.80 28.55
N VAL A 629 -2.09 9.79 29.37
CA VAL A 629 -1.83 9.58 30.81
C VAL A 629 -2.83 10.38 31.64
N ASP A 630 -3.54 9.70 32.54
CA ASP A 630 -4.33 10.38 33.56
C ASP A 630 -3.42 10.98 34.62
N GLU A 631 -3.19 12.29 34.51
CA GLU A 631 -2.33 13.07 35.39
C GLU A 631 -2.83 13.08 36.84
N SER A 632 -4.12 12.87 37.08
CA SER A 632 -4.71 12.84 38.42
C SER A 632 -4.43 11.53 39.18
N VAL A 633 -4.10 10.47 38.44
CA VAL A 633 -3.83 9.13 38.98
C VAL A 633 -2.33 8.80 38.96
N CYS A 634 -1.55 9.41 38.07
CA CYS A 634 -0.13 9.14 37.94
C CYS A 634 0.66 9.46 39.23
N ILE A 635 1.38 8.46 39.75
CA ILE A 635 2.19 8.57 40.97
C ILE A 635 3.70 8.74 40.72
N LEU A 636 4.12 9.01 39.47
CA LEU A 636 5.53 9.24 39.08
C LEU A 636 6.52 8.14 39.54
N CYS A 637 6.06 6.89 39.66
CA CYS A 637 6.84 5.79 40.19
C CYS A 637 8.04 5.37 39.32
N GLY A 638 8.05 5.75 38.03
CA GLY A 638 9.12 5.38 37.09
C GLY A 638 8.92 4.05 36.36
N ALA A 639 7.94 3.22 36.75
CA ALA A 639 7.78 1.88 36.18
C ALA A 639 7.68 1.85 34.65
N CYS A 640 6.92 2.78 34.05
CA CYS A 640 6.81 2.90 32.60
C CYS A 640 8.13 3.18 31.86
N ASP A 641 9.07 3.87 32.52
CA ASP A 641 10.40 4.17 32.01
C ASP A 641 11.31 2.95 32.19
N ASP A 642 11.32 2.36 33.39
CA ASP A 642 12.17 1.21 33.74
C ASP A 642 11.91 -0.02 32.86
N VAL A 643 10.65 -0.25 32.46
CA VAL A 643 10.27 -1.40 31.62
C VAL A 643 10.37 -1.12 30.12
N CYS A 644 10.68 0.11 29.71
CA CYS A 644 10.67 0.48 28.30
C CYS A 644 11.86 -0.15 27.56
N PRO A 645 11.63 -1.10 26.62
CA PRO A 645 12.73 -1.83 25.98
C PRO A 645 13.63 -0.92 25.13
N GLU A 646 13.04 0.10 24.52
CA GLU A 646 13.73 1.04 23.63
C GLU A 646 14.27 2.28 24.37
N LYS A 647 14.08 2.36 25.70
CA LYS A 647 14.32 3.56 26.51
C LYS A 647 13.77 4.81 25.81
N ALA A 648 12.45 4.79 25.59
CA ALA A 648 11.71 5.82 24.86
C ALA A 648 10.94 6.79 25.78
N LEU A 649 10.87 6.52 27.08
CA LEU A 649 10.26 7.39 28.08
C LEU A 649 11.34 7.94 29.01
N ASP A 650 11.16 9.17 29.49
CA ASP A 650 11.90 9.73 30.62
C ASP A 650 10.89 10.20 31.67
N VAL A 651 10.92 9.61 32.87
CA VAL A 651 10.14 10.11 34.00
C VAL A 651 11.02 11.06 34.82
N ILE A 652 10.69 12.34 34.78
CA ILE A 652 11.45 13.42 35.45
C ILE A 652 10.71 13.81 36.72
N VAL A 653 11.35 13.66 37.87
CA VAL A 653 10.83 14.10 39.17
C VAL A 653 11.76 15.16 39.74
N GLU A 654 11.22 16.33 40.11
CA GLU A 654 12.02 17.44 40.62
C GLU A 654 12.76 17.04 41.91
N GLY A 655 14.07 17.26 41.93
CA GLY A 655 14.94 16.90 43.06
C GLY A 655 15.39 15.44 43.10
N GLU A 656 15.03 14.62 42.09
CA GLU A 656 15.55 13.26 41.93
C GLU A 656 16.49 13.17 40.72
N GLU A 657 17.58 12.41 40.88
CA GLU A 657 18.48 12.10 39.77
C GLU A 657 18.01 10.80 39.13
N ARG A 658 17.44 10.90 37.92
CA ARG A 658 16.95 9.77 37.12
C ARG A 658 17.62 9.78 35.75
N ASP A 659 17.70 8.60 35.13
CA ASP A 659 18.19 8.48 33.76
C ASP A 659 17.19 9.08 32.77
N THR A 660 17.60 10.17 32.10
CA THR A 660 16.81 10.92 31.12
C THR A 660 17.39 10.82 29.70
N SER A 661 18.03 9.68 29.41
CA SER A 661 18.73 9.43 28.15
C SER A 661 17.82 9.08 26.96
N SER A 662 16.47 9.04 27.13
CA SER A 662 15.58 8.79 26.00
C SER A 662 15.66 9.89 24.94
N GLY A 663 15.99 11.12 25.35
CA GLY A 663 15.95 12.30 24.47
C GLY A 663 14.52 12.73 24.16
N GLY A 664 13.57 12.46 25.07
CA GLY A 664 12.15 12.71 24.88
C GLY A 664 11.83 14.19 24.64
N PHE A 665 11.01 14.45 23.61
CA PHE A 665 10.63 15.80 23.19
C PHE A 665 9.11 16.04 23.22
N VAL A 666 8.31 15.00 23.48
CA VAL A 666 6.86 15.11 23.68
C VAL A 666 6.53 14.90 25.15
N LYS A 667 5.94 15.91 25.80
CA LYS A 667 5.42 15.79 27.18
C LYS A 667 4.04 15.13 27.13
N ILE A 668 3.86 14.02 27.84
CA ILE A 668 2.58 13.27 27.89
C ILE A 668 1.87 13.34 29.25
N CYS A 669 2.57 13.79 30.29
CA CYS A 669 2.05 13.93 31.65
C CYS A 669 2.82 15.03 32.37
N GLU A 670 2.12 15.87 33.12
CA GLU A 670 2.66 16.77 34.13
C GLU A 670 1.79 16.72 35.37
N THR A 671 2.34 16.27 36.50
CA THR A 671 1.56 16.11 37.73
C THR A 671 2.35 16.51 38.96
N VAL A 672 1.63 16.72 40.06
CA VAL A 672 2.16 17.01 41.38
C VAL A 672 1.61 15.95 42.33
N LEU A 673 2.51 15.20 42.96
CA LEU A 673 2.13 14.22 43.95
C LEU A 673 1.47 14.91 45.15
N GLY A 674 0.41 14.32 45.70
CA GLY A 674 -0.23 14.83 46.92
C GLY A 674 0.77 14.98 48.07
N GLU A 675 0.42 15.78 49.09
CA GLU A 675 1.30 16.01 50.26
C GLU A 675 1.74 14.70 50.94
N GLU A 676 0.87 13.69 50.91
CA GLU A 676 1.11 12.33 51.44
C GLU A 676 2.27 11.60 50.74
N PHE A 677 2.63 12.02 49.53
CA PHE A 677 3.71 11.48 48.70
C PHE A 677 4.86 12.49 48.49
N GLY A 678 4.94 13.51 49.35
CA GLY A 678 6.05 14.46 49.41
C GLY A 678 5.92 15.71 48.53
N GLY A 679 4.75 15.96 47.94
CA GLY A 679 4.48 17.21 47.20
C GLY A 679 5.33 17.42 45.94
N LYS A 680 6.01 16.37 45.46
CA LYS A 680 6.96 16.47 44.35
C LYS A 680 6.24 16.67 43.03
N ARG A 681 6.74 17.61 42.24
CA ARG A 681 6.32 17.82 40.86
C ARG A 681 7.16 16.97 39.92
N GLY A 682 6.54 16.47 38.87
CA GLY A 682 7.25 15.77 37.81
C GLY A 682 6.49 15.74 36.50
N ARG A 683 7.15 15.19 35.49
CA ARG A 683 6.64 15.08 34.13
C ARG A 683 7.16 13.83 33.45
N ILE A 684 6.41 13.33 32.47
CA ILE A 684 6.82 12.21 31.63
C ILE A 684 7.04 12.74 30.21
N MET A 685 8.22 12.49 29.67
CA MET A 685 8.60 12.82 28.30
C MET A 685 8.71 11.54 27.48
N VAL A 686 8.30 11.58 26.21
CA VAL A 686 8.40 10.47 25.25
C VAL A 686 9.22 10.89 24.04
N ASN A 687 10.10 9.99 23.61
CA ASN A 687 10.74 10.00 22.31
C ASN A 687 9.99 9.06 21.37
N TYR A 688 9.08 9.62 20.57
CA TYR A 688 8.29 8.84 19.62
C TYR A 688 9.10 8.30 18.42
N ASP A 689 10.34 8.76 18.20
CA ASP A 689 11.20 8.16 17.19
C ASP A 689 11.79 6.82 17.68
N ARG A 690 11.88 6.63 19.00
CA ARG A 690 12.30 5.36 19.64
C ARG A 690 11.13 4.47 20.02
N CYS A 691 10.00 5.04 20.42
CA CYS A 691 8.86 4.23 20.87
C CYS A 691 8.34 3.32 19.74
N THR A 692 8.31 2.02 20.01
CA THR A 692 7.79 0.96 19.13
C THR A 692 6.29 0.67 19.34
N ASN A 693 5.64 1.40 20.25
CA ASN A 693 4.25 1.18 20.69
C ASN A 693 3.96 -0.27 21.12
N CYS A 694 4.93 -0.89 21.80
CA CYS A 694 4.78 -2.23 22.39
C CYS A 694 3.81 -2.30 23.59
N ARG A 695 3.35 -1.15 24.10
CA ARG A 695 2.42 -1.00 25.23
C ARG A 695 2.84 -1.63 26.57
N ILE A 696 4.07 -2.10 26.71
CA ILE A 696 4.60 -2.62 27.98
C ILE A 696 4.46 -1.60 29.13
N CYS A 697 4.56 -0.29 28.82
CA CYS A 697 4.35 0.79 29.78
C CYS A 697 2.90 0.93 30.28
N GLU A 698 1.91 0.57 29.46
CA GLU A 698 0.49 0.48 29.84
C GLU A 698 0.29 -0.73 30.76
N ASP A 699 0.80 -1.90 30.36
CA ASP A 699 0.67 -3.16 31.12
C ASP A 699 1.31 -3.11 32.53
N HIS A 700 2.39 -2.35 32.68
CA HIS A 700 3.17 -2.29 33.92
C HIS A 700 2.87 -1.03 34.74
N CYS A 701 1.86 -0.24 34.36
CA CYS A 701 1.44 0.91 35.15
C CYS A 701 0.71 0.44 36.43
N PRO A 702 1.27 0.62 37.64
CA PRO A 702 0.67 0.07 38.87
C PRO A 702 -0.68 0.70 39.25
N VAL A 703 -1.00 1.84 38.64
CA VAL A 703 -2.22 2.61 38.88
C VAL A 703 -3.10 2.73 37.63
N ASN A 704 -2.75 2.01 36.55
CA ASN A 704 -3.49 1.99 35.27
C ASN A 704 -3.81 3.39 34.71
N CYS A 705 -2.88 4.36 34.87
CA CYS A 705 -3.10 5.72 34.38
C CYS A 705 -2.62 5.91 32.94
N ILE A 706 -1.86 4.98 32.36
CA ILE A 706 -1.35 5.05 30.99
C ILE A 706 -2.28 4.24 30.10
N THR A 707 -2.71 4.83 29.00
CA THR A 707 -3.48 4.19 27.93
C THR A 707 -2.94 4.60 26.57
N PHE A 708 -3.26 3.87 25.51
CA PHE A 708 -2.96 4.31 24.14
C PHE A 708 -4.23 4.72 23.39
N GLN A 709 -4.14 5.82 22.66
CA GLN A 709 -5.21 6.33 21.82
C GLN A 709 -4.70 6.47 20.39
N ARG A 710 -5.45 5.95 19.42
CA ARG A 710 -5.18 6.19 18.01
C ARG A 710 -5.57 7.61 17.66
N VAL A 711 -4.71 8.26 16.88
CA VAL A 711 -4.92 9.62 16.39
C VAL A 711 -4.85 9.58 14.87
N ARG A 712 -6.02 9.61 14.23
CA ARG A 712 -6.09 9.75 12.78
C ARG A 712 -6.01 11.22 12.41
N MET A 713 -5.21 11.52 11.40
CA MET A 713 -5.14 12.84 10.76
C MET A 713 -5.60 12.70 9.31
N PRO A 714 -6.91 12.53 9.05
CA PRO A 714 -7.44 12.64 7.69
C PRO A 714 -7.04 13.97 7.08
N ASP A 715 -6.63 13.94 5.82
CA ASP A 715 -6.22 15.14 5.08
C ASP A 715 -7.38 16.14 5.01
N ASP A 716 -7.15 17.33 5.58
CA ASP A 716 -8.10 18.45 5.70
C ASP A 716 -8.63 18.92 4.32
N THR A 717 -7.94 18.56 3.24
CA THR A 717 -8.31 18.89 1.87
C THR A 717 -9.44 18.03 1.32
N MET A 718 -9.71 16.88 1.94
CA MET A 718 -10.63 15.87 1.44
C MET A 718 -11.58 15.46 2.56
N ARG A 719 -12.60 16.29 2.81
CA ARG A 719 -13.64 15.96 3.78
C ARG A 719 -14.32 14.65 3.39
N MET A 720 -14.13 13.65 4.26
CA MET A 720 -14.91 12.42 4.34
C MET A 720 -16.39 12.69 4.12
N ILE A 721 -16.92 12.19 3.01
CA ILE A 721 -18.35 12.21 2.73
C ILE A 721 -18.89 10.85 3.15
N PRO A 722 -19.95 10.78 3.99
CA PRO A 722 -20.44 9.51 4.51
C PRO A 722 -20.70 8.50 3.39
N LEU A 723 -20.14 7.30 3.54
CA LEU A 723 -20.46 6.19 2.64
C LEU A 723 -21.92 5.79 2.86
N THR A 724 -22.74 5.87 1.82
CA THR A 724 -24.02 5.16 1.82
C THR A 724 -23.75 3.67 1.61
N ALA A 725 -24.65 2.83 2.13
CA ALA A 725 -24.52 1.38 2.16
C ALA A 725 -24.08 0.82 0.80
N VAL A 726 -23.00 0.02 0.83
CA VAL A 726 -22.45 -0.70 -0.31
C VAL A 726 -23.57 -1.52 -0.97
N SER A 727 -23.92 -1.22 -2.21
CA SER A 727 -24.87 -2.03 -2.97
C SER A 727 -24.15 -3.25 -3.56
N ALA A 728 -24.24 -4.39 -2.88
CA ALA A 728 -23.88 -5.66 -3.50
C ALA A 728 -24.90 -5.98 -4.60
N PRO A 729 -24.48 -6.42 -5.80
CA PRO A 729 -25.44 -6.89 -6.80
C PRO A 729 -26.25 -8.05 -6.22
N PRO A 730 -27.58 -8.12 -6.47
CA PRO A 730 -28.41 -9.21 -5.96
C PRO A 730 -27.88 -10.55 -6.47
N PRO A 731 -27.92 -11.62 -5.66
CA PRO A 731 -27.50 -12.94 -6.09
C PRO A 731 -28.27 -13.31 -7.36
N GLN A 732 -27.53 -13.70 -8.41
CA GLN A 732 -28.15 -14.26 -9.61
C GLN A 732 -28.84 -15.57 -9.20
N VAL A 733 -30.15 -15.49 -8.93
CA VAL A 733 -31.00 -16.66 -8.78
C VAL A 733 -30.95 -17.38 -10.12
N GLY A 734 -30.34 -18.56 -10.11
CA GLY A 734 -30.17 -19.39 -11.28
C GLY A 734 -31.48 -19.54 -12.04
N ALA A 735 -31.43 -19.30 -13.36
CA ALA A 735 -32.51 -19.65 -14.25
C ALA A 735 -32.82 -21.14 -14.08
N ALA A 736 -33.95 -21.43 -13.45
CA ALA A 736 -34.51 -22.76 -13.44
C ALA A 736 -34.68 -23.20 -14.90
N ARG A 737 -34.00 -24.30 -15.27
CA ARG A 737 -34.27 -25.02 -16.51
C ARG A 737 -35.72 -25.51 -16.45
N GLY A 738 -36.57 -24.91 -17.27
CA GLY A 738 -37.88 -25.41 -17.68
C GLY A 738 -37.90 -25.48 -19.20
#